data_AF-A0A5N5LHV4-F1
#
_entry.id   AF-A0A5N5LHV4-F1
#
_cell.length_a   1.000
_cell.length_b   1.000
_cell.length_c   1.000
_cell.angle_alpha   90.00
_cell.angle_beta   90.00
_cell.angle_gamma   90.00
#
_symmetry.space_group_name_H-M   'P 1'
#
loop_
_entity.id
_entity.type
_entity.pdbx_description
1 polymer ?
#
loop_
_entity_poly.entity_id
_entity_poly.type
_entity_poly.pdbx_seq_one_letter_code
_entity_poly.pdbx_strand_id
1 'polypeptide(L)'
;MLSWRTHAISGTIGGSSLARAKPALALLYLSRRFASSEAVEPVKSVTIPLHGAPYRFRGRWLPAWRLKRRAYPRVSPSAVILERLYTRGTRMTREQWAAFQDLAKNRSTRLPIMTAQMLMRQEEDQMPTSLSEQLSDEVDPYDETSWNNRIKMLAYTGITEDHLRHWVWILRADTADARVTRFLSEDTHKPLFLLFIMTAQQHSILDRELFMSLLDYVDKTHCQPRSRAPAQRPGQRALNTDLNFTPIHFGLLLQRLIAQAARLCPEALLKIAEITTSYLKSMRVSPKSYDGGFSDRCYIFNRALILLTETALLRPFANIEYNWEAQKHLLAFSTSLRRPYAINAAGYRAIQSVMAAREKSEAEEKVAIRSAKSWPPYREAWDGVDEQRHPDDDLSRTVKTGILAREAGYPENEIDRALSAAGGAILDEGPTVQTRLLPLSRPRSGTNAAENVYYAWAVRVKASRNAQEAWATFRRVPSQYLQPSALIYAEMFAKLFARQVGDPATAVPGNTKEVMPVYHPGNLSEFEKWRLQPPTVDELYDHMIRSGVRPIPEVLTLLIQNANTEEEVVRYLRDSPYKDFTHVVADKDQACPPTNETFFEVARIYKLPPLNVFNAYIAFLCKMQKRAYSAALDRNVHSSTEPAMDNSYLQRAMAVVAVRLRPESWEGRSYKPPWYHILRTVVLARTHGALVNVARRQFALFLDVFKWVRTIAGMDAVLLEIVCLSVGRVMAANFTHPSYAPAGERWWTRANHVGGEGDRQVLGRAWVDVMAAFEEMKKPGSGVGGFHVYVYLRVLGMYGALDEMVVVMRWVLARLEERQGLRSMGEEGTLGHAYLLRAFGFAEAYMNACGKEEQAAAIRTRRRTLVEEEGYPLKLAETDTDLEDVAMVRDIAEGWREVSS
;
A
#
# COMPACT_ATOMS: atom_id res chain seq x y z
N MET A 1 -13.93 -9.01 -30.76
CA MET A 1 -14.09 -8.05 -31.88
C MET A 1 -12.74 -7.40 -32.16
N LEU A 2 -12.04 -7.93 -33.16
CA LEU A 2 -10.69 -7.55 -33.60
C LEU A 2 -10.78 -6.76 -34.91
N SER A 3 -10.03 -5.67 -35.02
CA SER A 3 -9.43 -5.16 -36.27
C SER A 3 -8.72 -3.82 -35.99
N TRP A 4 -7.44 -3.88 -35.64
CA TRP A 4 -6.55 -2.72 -35.64
C TRP A 4 -5.69 -2.78 -36.90
N ARG A 5 -5.94 -1.88 -37.86
CA ARG A 5 -5.01 -1.53 -38.93
C ARG A 5 -4.92 -0.02 -38.96
N THR A 6 -3.75 0.53 -38.62
CA THR A 6 -3.43 1.95 -38.83
C THR A 6 -2.31 2.06 -39.85
N HIS A 7 -2.52 2.93 -40.84
CA HIS A 7 -1.56 3.21 -41.89
C HIS A 7 -0.35 3.99 -41.35
N ALA A 8 0.84 3.50 -41.68
CA ALA A 8 2.11 4.17 -41.49
C ALA A 8 2.20 5.41 -42.38
N ILE A 9 2.62 6.55 -41.80
CA ILE A 9 3.18 7.67 -42.56
C ILE A 9 4.61 7.86 -42.09
N SER A 10 5.53 7.41 -42.94
CA SER A 10 6.96 7.69 -42.91
C SER A 10 7.21 9.19 -43.06
N GLY A 11 8.12 9.74 -42.25
CA GLY A 11 8.52 11.14 -42.31
C GLY A 11 9.81 11.38 -41.53
N THR A 12 10.94 11.15 -42.19
CA THR A 12 12.31 11.49 -41.77
C THR A 12 12.51 13.01 -41.62
N ILE A 13 12.75 13.52 -40.40
CA ILE A 13 13.47 14.78 -40.11
C ILE A 13 14.11 14.59 -38.72
N GLY A 14 15.43 14.45 -38.57
CA GLY A 14 16.42 15.53 -38.72
C GLY A 14 16.76 16.07 -37.32
N GLY A 15 17.92 15.66 -36.78
CA GLY A 15 18.34 16.00 -35.42
C GLY A 15 18.57 17.50 -35.22
N SER A 16 18.17 18.01 -34.04
CA SER A 16 18.87 19.04 -33.24
C SER A 16 17.91 19.71 -32.24
N SER A 17 17.84 19.24 -30.98
CA SER A 17 17.30 20.08 -29.89
C SER A 17 17.78 19.71 -28.47
N LEU A 18 18.90 18.99 -28.35
CA LEU A 18 19.44 18.49 -27.06
C LEU A 18 20.18 19.55 -26.20
N ALA A 19 20.04 20.86 -26.49
CA ALA A 19 20.85 21.91 -25.86
C ALA A 19 20.12 22.87 -24.91
N ARG A 20 18.81 22.74 -24.65
CA ARG A 20 18.08 23.70 -23.78
C ARG A 20 17.10 23.07 -22.79
N ALA A 21 17.63 22.36 -21.79
CA ALA A 21 16.86 21.97 -20.59
C ALA A 21 17.70 21.88 -19.30
N LYS A 22 18.79 22.65 -19.18
CA LYS A 22 19.74 22.54 -18.06
C LYS A 22 19.44 23.28 -16.72
N PRO A 23 18.28 23.92 -16.46
CA PRO A 23 17.94 24.33 -15.08
C PRO A 23 16.73 23.61 -14.45
N ALA A 24 16.12 22.60 -15.10
CA ALA A 24 14.94 21.91 -14.57
C ALA A 24 15.24 20.68 -13.69
N LEU A 25 16.48 20.19 -13.67
CA LEU A 25 16.87 18.96 -12.94
C LEU A 25 17.21 19.16 -11.46
N ALA A 26 17.29 20.40 -10.96
CA ALA A 26 17.67 20.69 -9.57
C ALA A 26 16.51 20.66 -8.56
N LEU A 27 15.25 20.57 -9.01
CA LEU A 27 14.06 20.57 -8.13
C LEU A 27 13.51 19.17 -7.81
N LEU A 28 14.11 18.11 -8.37
CA LEU A 28 13.66 16.72 -8.19
C LEU A 28 14.32 15.98 -7.00
N TYR A 29 15.10 16.67 -6.16
CA TYR A 29 15.88 16.05 -5.07
C TYR A 29 15.47 16.45 -3.64
N LEU A 30 14.36 17.16 -3.44
CA LEU A 30 13.97 17.65 -2.11
C LEU A 30 12.71 16.96 -1.56
N SER A 31 12.86 15.71 -1.14
CA SER A 31 11.96 15.11 -0.13
C SER A 31 12.56 13.90 0.63
N ARG A 32 13.89 13.74 0.65
CA ARG A 32 14.57 12.64 1.40
C ARG A 32 15.78 13.04 2.25
N ARG A 33 16.08 14.33 2.40
CA ARG A 33 17.18 14.77 3.28
C ARG A 33 16.69 14.97 4.72
N PHE A 34 16.38 13.87 5.41
CA PHE A 34 16.43 13.80 6.88
C PHE A 34 16.84 12.41 7.39
N ALA A 35 17.32 11.52 6.52
CA ALA A 35 17.78 10.19 6.90
C ALA A 35 18.99 9.75 6.05
N SER A 36 20.15 10.38 6.30
CA SER A 36 21.48 9.81 6.05
C SER A 36 22.53 10.84 6.49
N SER A 37 23.15 10.61 7.64
CA SER A 37 24.39 11.28 8.02
C SER A 37 25.54 10.55 7.34
N GLU A 38 25.95 11.03 6.16
CA GLU A 38 27.31 10.80 5.67
C GLU A 38 27.84 12.14 5.18
N ALA A 39 28.99 12.52 5.72
CA ALA A 39 29.64 13.80 5.53
C ALA A 39 29.99 14.01 4.05
N VAL A 40 29.31 14.96 3.41
CA VAL A 40 29.83 15.63 2.22
C VAL A 40 30.36 16.96 2.70
N GLU A 41 31.66 17.17 2.51
CA GLU A 41 32.38 18.38 2.90
C GLU A 41 31.62 19.66 2.50
N PRO A 42 31.64 20.70 3.36
CA PRO A 42 30.92 21.93 3.07
C PRO A 42 31.54 22.60 1.84
N VAL A 43 30.76 22.70 0.76
CA VAL A 43 31.06 23.62 -0.33
C VAL A 43 31.23 25.01 0.28
N LYS A 44 32.46 25.53 0.18
CA LYS A 44 32.91 26.80 0.74
C LYS A 44 31.83 27.87 0.59
N SER A 45 31.50 28.49 1.72
CA SER A 45 30.62 29.64 1.83
C SER A 45 31.00 30.70 0.79
N VAL A 46 30.13 30.94 -0.19
CA VAL A 46 30.20 32.15 -1.00
C VAL A 46 29.61 33.28 -0.16
N THR A 47 30.47 34.00 0.54
CA THR A 47 30.15 35.30 1.13
C THR A 47 29.83 36.27 0.00
N ILE A 48 28.56 36.71 -0.07
CA ILE A 48 28.15 37.81 -0.95
C ILE A 48 28.48 39.11 -0.20
N PRO A 49 29.23 40.07 -0.77
CA PRO A 49 29.47 41.34 -0.11
C PRO A 49 28.16 42.13 -0.03
N LEU A 50 27.82 42.57 1.18
CA LEU A 50 26.84 43.62 1.45
C LEU A 50 27.41 44.94 0.91
N HIS A 51 27.17 45.25 -0.36
CA HIS A 51 27.01 46.60 -0.94
C HIS A 51 27.14 46.57 -2.47
N GLY A 52 26.05 46.97 -3.14
CA GLY A 52 26.05 47.77 -4.38
C GLY A 52 26.83 47.36 -5.65
N ALA A 53 27.64 46.29 -5.67
CA ALA A 53 28.49 45.99 -6.82
C ALA A 53 27.84 44.99 -7.81
N PRO A 54 27.90 45.24 -9.14
CA PRO A 54 27.28 44.37 -10.13
C PRO A 54 28.03 43.04 -10.35
N TYR A 55 27.31 41.92 -10.29
CA TYR A 55 27.83 40.56 -10.46
C TYR A 55 27.80 40.10 -11.94
N ARG A 56 28.89 39.50 -12.44
CA ARG A 56 29.04 39.02 -13.82
C ARG A 56 28.83 37.50 -13.89
N PHE A 57 27.86 37.02 -14.70
CA PHE A 57 27.71 35.58 -15.01
C PHE A 57 27.75 35.37 -16.53
N ARG A 58 28.72 34.60 -17.02
CA ARG A 58 28.96 34.34 -18.46
C ARG A 58 29.01 35.59 -19.34
N GLY A 59 29.79 36.59 -18.93
CA GLY A 59 30.13 37.75 -19.77
C GLY A 59 28.99 38.76 -20.03
N ARG A 60 27.79 38.59 -19.44
CA ARG A 60 26.70 39.58 -19.53
C ARG A 60 26.35 40.16 -18.17
N TRP A 61 26.12 41.47 -18.14
CA TRP A 61 25.62 42.21 -16.98
C TRP A 61 24.16 41.86 -16.75
N LEU A 62 23.82 41.37 -15.55
CA LEU A 62 22.43 41.11 -15.17
C LEU A 62 21.88 42.32 -14.39
N PRO A 63 20.68 42.82 -14.71
CA PRO A 63 20.06 43.92 -13.97
C PRO A 63 19.78 43.56 -12.49
N ALA A 64 19.95 44.52 -11.59
CA ALA A 64 19.77 44.35 -10.14
C ALA A 64 18.40 43.75 -9.71
N TRP A 65 17.34 43.96 -10.49
CA TRP A 65 16.02 43.39 -10.22
C TRP A 65 15.93 41.86 -10.42
N ARG A 66 16.85 41.25 -11.19
CA ARG A 66 16.94 39.78 -11.29
C ARG A 66 17.63 39.13 -10.09
N LEU A 67 18.49 39.86 -9.38
CA LEU A 67 19.16 39.40 -8.15
C LEU A 67 18.18 39.36 -6.96
N LYS A 68 17.21 40.30 -6.89
CA LYS A 68 16.17 40.31 -5.84
C LYS A 68 15.21 39.11 -5.85
N ARG A 69 15.17 38.29 -6.93
CA ARG A 69 14.14 37.25 -7.09
C ARG A 69 14.45 35.88 -6.48
N ARG A 70 15.61 35.64 -5.84
CA ARG A 70 15.94 34.31 -5.31
C ARG A 70 16.81 34.33 -4.05
N ALA A 71 16.26 34.83 -2.93
CA ALA A 71 16.57 34.23 -1.63
C ALA A 71 15.53 33.13 -1.39
N TYR A 72 15.68 31.97 -2.04
CA TYR A 72 14.87 30.82 -1.65
C TYR A 72 15.33 30.41 -0.25
N PRO A 73 14.43 30.31 0.75
CA PRO A 73 14.80 29.66 1.99
C PRO A 73 15.32 28.26 1.66
N ARG A 74 16.33 27.80 2.42
CA ARG A 74 16.97 26.50 2.20
C ARG A 74 15.95 25.34 2.23
N VAL A 75 14.83 25.55 2.93
CA VAL A 75 13.72 24.61 3.09
C VAL A 75 12.41 25.23 2.59
N SER A 76 11.53 24.42 1.98
CA SER A 76 10.20 24.87 1.54
C SER A 76 9.35 25.34 2.73
N PRO A 77 8.75 26.55 2.70
CA PRO A 77 7.91 27.02 3.79
C PRO A 77 6.75 26.08 4.14
N SER A 78 6.13 25.42 3.15
CA SER A 78 5.06 24.46 3.39
C SER A 78 5.55 23.19 4.09
N ALA A 79 6.81 22.79 3.88
CA ALA A 79 7.41 21.67 4.60
C ALA A 79 7.68 22.03 6.06
N VAL A 80 8.14 23.25 6.33
CA VAL A 80 8.36 23.77 7.70
C VAL A 80 7.03 23.88 8.46
N ILE A 81 5.95 24.35 7.81
CA ILE A 81 4.60 24.33 8.41
C ILE A 81 4.20 22.90 8.76
N LEU A 82 4.32 21.97 7.81
CA LEU A 82 3.95 20.56 8.03
C LEU A 82 4.72 19.97 9.20
N GLU A 83 6.03 20.24 9.27
CA GLU A 83 6.90 19.80 10.35
C GLU A 83 6.49 20.37 11.70
N ARG A 84 6.06 21.64 11.77
CA ARG A 84 5.52 22.24 13.01
C ARG A 84 4.30 21.48 13.48
N LEU A 85 3.37 21.19 12.56
CA LEU A 85 2.10 20.53 12.90
C LEU A 85 2.31 19.16 13.53
N TYR A 86 3.32 18.41 13.07
CA TYR A 86 3.62 17.06 13.61
C TYR A 86 4.55 17.06 14.81
N THR A 87 5.24 18.16 15.09
CA THR A 87 6.14 18.29 16.25
C THR A 87 5.48 18.99 17.44
N ARG A 88 4.22 19.44 17.31
CA ARG A 88 3.46 20.04 18.44
C ARG A 88 3.44 19.08 19.63
N GLY A 89 3.85 19.59 20.80
CA GLY A 89 3.93 18.80 22.04
C GLY A 89 5.19 17.92 22.18
N THR A 90 6.10 17.93 21.21
CA THR A 90 7.36 17.17 21.26
C THR A 90 8.59 18.10 21.27
N ARG A 91 9.70 17.65 21.86
CA ARG A 91 10.97 18.40 21.82
C ARG A 91 11.50 18.44 20.37
N MET A 92 11.71 19.65 19.86
CA MET A 92 12.25 19.88 18.52
C MET A 92 13.76 19.67 18.47
N THR A 93 14.26 19.20 17.33
CA THR A 93 15.71 19.17 17.07
C THR A 93 16.26 20.57 16.78
N ARG A 94 17.57 20.75 16.95
CA ARG A 94 18.25 22.04 16.69
C ARG A 94 18.09 22.52 15.24
N GLU A 95 18.11 21.59 14.28
CA GLU A 95 17.93 21.89 12.85
C GLU A 95 16.50 22.36 12.54
N GLN A 96 15.50 21.70 13.13
CA GLN A 96 14.10 22.09 13.03
C GLN A 96 13.88 23.50 13.56
N TRP A 97 14.41 23.78 14.76
CA TRP A 97 14.33 25.10 15.37
C TRP A 97 14.98 26.18 14.50
N ALA A 98 16.15 25.90 13.92
CA ALA A 98 16.81 26.84 13.00
C ALA A 98 15.95 27.13 11.75
N ALA A 99 15.29 26.12 11.18
CA ALA A 99 14.38 26.32 10.04
C ALA A 99 13.15 27.18 10.43
N PHE A 100 12.65 27.07 11.65
CA PHE A 100 11.58 27.93 12.17
C PHE A 100 12.04 29.38 12.34
N GLN A 101 13.23 29.60 12.90
CA GLN A 101 13.83 30.94 13.03
C GLN A 101 14.05 31.60 11.66
N ASP A 102 14.56 30.85 10.68
CA ASP A 102 14.75 31.34 9.31
C ASP A 102 13.42 31.76 8.66
N LEU A 103 12.33 31.02 8.95
CA LEU A 103 11.00 31.34 8.46
C LEU A 103 10.40 32.57 9.15
N ALA A 104 10.60 32.71 10.46
CA ALA A 104 10.18 33.88 11.24
C ALA A 104 10.86 35.17 10.76
N LYS A 105 12.16 35.11 10.41
CA LYS A 105 12.93 36.23 9.86
C LYS A 105 12.56 36.60 8.42
N ASN A 106 11.89 35.72 7.67
CA ASN A 106 11.64 35.94 6.26
C ASN A 106 10.58 37.04 6.02
N ARG A 107 10.94 38.13 5.33
CA ARG A 107 10.03 39.25 5.04
C ARG A 107 9.29 39.15 3.69
N SER A 108 9.23 37.96 3.09
CA SER A 108 8.52 37.76 1.81
C SER A 108 6.99 37.77 1.96
N THR A 109 6.28 38.34 0.97
CA THR A 109 4.81 38.38 0.88
C THR A 109 4.18 37.09 0.31
N ARG A 110 4.91 35.97 0.26
CA ARG A 110 4.36 34.70 -0.23
C ARG A 110 3.36 34.12 0.77
N LEU A 111 2.25 33.57 0.26
CA LEU A 111 1.17 33.04 1.10
C LEU A 111 1.64 32.02 2.16
N PRO A 112 2.45 31.00 1.84
CA PRO A 112 2.91 30.05 2.86
C PRO A 112 3.69 30.73 4.00
N ILE A 113 4.48 31.77 3.70
CA ILE A 113 5.31 32.46 4.69
C ILE A 113 4.42 33.33 5.60
N MET A 114 3.49 34.08 5.01
CA MET A 114 2.54 34.91 5.75
C MET A 114 1.63 34.05 6.64
N THR A 115 1.14 32.90 6.14
CA THR A 115 0.35 31.97 6.96
C THR A 115 1.16 31.35 8.09
N ALA A 116 2.42 30.98 7.85
CA ALA A 116 3.30 30.45 8.89
C ALA A 116 3.61 31.49 9.98
N GLN A 117 3.91 32.74 9.59
CA GLN A 117 4.16 33.82 10.54
C GLN A 117 2.91 34.17 11.36
N MET A 118 1.72 34.17 10.75
CA MET A 118 0.46 34.34 11.49
C MET A 118 0.26 33.20 12.50
N LEU A 119 0.52 31.95 12.08
CA LEU A 119 0.44 30.81 12.97
C LEU A 119 1.41 30.94 14.15
N MET A 120 2.66 31.33 13.89
CA MET A 120 3.67 31.53 14.93
C MET A 120 3.28 32.65 15.89
N ARG A 121 2.78 33.80 15.39
CA ARG A 121 2.31 34.89 16.25
C ARG A 121 1.21 34.44 17.20
N GLN A 122 0.21 33.70 16.70
CA GLN A 122 -0.85 33.14 17.55
C GLN A 122 -0.35 32.10 18.57
N GLU A 123 0.68 31.34 18.23
CA GLU A 123 1.31 30.39 19.17
C GLU A 123 2.15 31.11 20.24
N GLU A 124 2.86 32.17 19.87
CA GLU A 124 3.64 33.03 20.79
C GLU A 124 2.73 33.83 21.75
N ASP A 125 1.57 34.28 21.28
CA ASP A 125 0.55 34.92 22.14
C ASP A 125 0.06 33.98 23.26
N GLN A 126 0.12 32.66 23.03
CA GLN A 126 -0.23 31.64 24.03
C GLN A 126 0.97 31.24 24.89
N MET A 127 2.17 31.17 24.32
CA MET A 127 3.40 30.80 25.01
C MET A 127 4.61 31.53 24.38
N PRO A 128 5.16 32.56 25.06
CA PRO A 128 6.26 33.33 24.50
C PRO A 128 7.57 32.53 24.46
N THR A 129 8.29 32.61 23.34
CA THR A 129 9.61 32.02 23.11
C THR A 129 10.56 33.02 22.46
N SER A 130 11.78 32.59 22.09
CA SER A 130 12.77 33.41 21.37
C SER A 130 12.35 33.79 19.93
N LEU A 131 11.19 33.34 19.45
CA LEU A 131 10.63 33.77 18.16
C LEU A 131 9.93 35.13 18.23
N SER A 132 9.47 35.55 19.41
CA SER A 132 8.85 36.86 19.64
C SER A 132 9.71 38.03 19.15
N GLU A 133 11.01 38.02 19.45
CA GLU A 133 12.00 39.01 18.98
C GLU A 133 12.23 39.00 17.45
N GLN A 134 11.96 37.87 16.80
CA GLN A 134 12.17 37.72 15.34
C GLN A 134 10.91 38.06 14.54
N LEU A 135 9.76 37.90 15.18
CA LEU A 135 8.44 38.25 14.68
C LEU A 135 8.08 39.71 14.98
N SER A 136 8.74 40.37 15.93
CA SER A 136 8.49 41.78 16.24
C SER A 136 8.81 42.68 15.04
N ASP A 137 7.90 43.62 14.79
CA ASP A 137 8.06 44.68 13.80
C ASP A 137 8.73 45.88 14.49
N GLU A 138 10.00 45.75 14.91
CA GLU A 138 10.69 46.81 15.68
C GLU A 138 11.18 48.01 14.86
N VAL A 139 10.85 48.12 13.57
CA VAL A 139 11.39 49.19 12.73
C VAL A 139 10.27 49.87 11.97
N ASP A 140 9.99 51.11 12.40
CA ASP A 140 9.37 52.22 11.66
C ASP A 140 8.01 51.93 10.96
N PRO A 141 6.90 52.63 11.30
CA PRO A 141 5.60 52.49 10.61
C PRO A 141 5.65 52.65 9.09
N TYR A 142 6.73 53.25 8.56
CA TYR A 142 6.99 53.45 7.14
C TYR A 142 7.82 52.34 6.46
N ASP A 143 8.27 51.30 7.19
CA ASP A 143 9.04 50.21 6.59
C ASP A 143 8.15 49.30 5.70
N GLU A 144 8.56 49.11 4.44
CA GLU A 144 7.93 48.21 3.47
C GLU A 144 7.93 46.74 3.95
N THR A 145 8.79 46.39 4.91
CA THR A 145 8.91 45.01 5.44
C THR A 145 8.00 44.69 6.63
N SER A 146 7.34 45.69 7.21
CA SER A 146 6.44 45.53 8.35
C SER A 146 5.24 44.63 8.02
N TRP A 147 4.77 43.87 9.00
CA TRP A 147 3.61 42.95 8.86
C TRP A 147 2.37 43.63 8.26
N ASN A 148 2.01 44.81 8.78
CA ASN A 148 0.83 45.55 8.36
C ASN A 148 0.94 46.02 6.89
N ASN A 149 2.12 46.48 6.46
CA ASN A 149 2.34 46.86 5.06
C ASN A 149 2.32 45.63 4.14
N ARG A 150 2.86 44.49 4.58
CA ARG A 150 2.78 43.23 3.82
C ARG A 150 1.34 42.70 3.67
N ILE A 151 0.49 42.87 4.69
CA ILE A 151 -0.95 42.57 4.59
C ILE A 151 -1.64 43.53 3.62
N LYS A 152 -1.37 44.84 3.70
CA LYS A 152 -1.90 45.82 2.72
C LYS A 152 -1.48 45.47 1.29
N MET A 153 -0.24 45.02 1.10
CA MET A 153 0.26 44.54 -0.20
C MET A 153 -0.48 43.29 -0.70
N LEU A 154 -0.86 42.36 0.18
CA LEU A 154 -1.67 41.19 -0.16
C LEU A 154 -3.13 41.54 -0.47
N ALA A 155 -3.68 42.59 0.15
CA ALA A 155 -5.03 43.05 -0.11
C ALA A 155 -5.22 43.46 -1.59
N TYR A 156 -4.19 44.04 -2.23
CA TYR A 156 -4.19 44.32 -3.68
C TYR A 156 -4.30 43.05 -4.55
N THR A 157 -3.92 41.88 -4.02
CA THR A 157 -4.06 40.57 -4.66
C THR A 157 -5.36 39.84 -4.30
N GLY A 158 -6.28 40.53 -3.62
CA GLY A 158 -7.57 39.99 -3.18
C GLY A 158 -7.52 39.13 -1.92
N ILE A 159 -6.44 39.21 -1.14
CA ILE A 159 -6.24 38.39 0.06
C ILE A 159 -6.24 39.30 1.30
N THR A 160 -7.21 39.09 2.18
CA THR A 160 -7.36 39.82 3.44
C THR A 160 -6.71 39.07 4.60
N GLU A 161 -6.60 39.75 5.75
CA GLU A 161 -6.14 39.12 6.98
C GLU A 161 -7.09 37.99 7.45
N ASP A 162 -8.40 38.13 7.22
CA ASP A 162 -9.38 37.09 7.56
C ASP A 162 -9.14 35.79 6.81
N HIS A 163 -8.71 35.86 5.54
CA HIS A 163 -8.29 34.66 4.81
C HIS A 163 -7.09 33.99 5.49
N LEU A 164 -6.10 34.76 5.96
CA LEU A 164 -4.96 34.21 6.68
C LEU A 164 -5.39 33.57 8.00
N ARG A 165 -6.29 34.20 8.75
CA ARG A 165 -6.85 33.66 10.01
C ARG A 165 -7.62 32.37 9.76
N HIS A 166 -8.44 32.31 8.71
CA HIS A 166 -9.15 31.09 8.31
C HIS A 166 -8.17 29.95 7.95
N TRP A 167 -7.11 30.24 7.18
CA TRP A 167 -6.09 29.23 6.85
C TRP A 167 -5.35 28.72 8.08
N VAL A 168 -5.04 29.61 9.04
CA VAL A 168 -4.46 29.20 10.32
C VAL A 168 -5.44 28.35 11.13
N TRP A 169 -6.73 28.71 11.15
CA TRP A 169 -7.78 27.91 11.80
C TRP A 169 -7.87 26.49 11.22
N ILE A 170 -7.77 26.34 9.89
CA ILE A 170 -7.66 25.01 9.24
C ILE A 170 -6.44 24.26 9.78
N LEU A 171 -5.25 24.88 9.74
CA LEU A 171 -3.99 24.23 10.14
C LEU A 171 -3.91 23.92 11.65
N ARG A 172 -4.66 24.62 12.49
CA ARG A 172 -4.68 24.41 13.94
C ARG A 172 -5.38 23.14 14.41
N ALA A 173 -6.09 22.42 13.54
CA ALA A 173 -6.73 21.17 13.96
C ALA A 173 -5.68 20.09 14.33
N ASP A 174 -5.98 19.28 15.34
CA ASP A 174 -5.02 18.31 15.90
C ASP A 174 -4.79 17.10 14.97
N THR A 175 -5.88 16.54 14.45
CA THR A 175 -5.82 15.37 13.55
C THR A 175 -5.81 15.78 12.09
N ALA A 176 -5.26 14.91 11.24
CA ALA A 176 -5.27 15.10 9.79
C ALA A 176 -6.71 15.21 9.25
N ASP A 177 -7.60 14.34 9.71
CA ASP A 177 -9.01 14.35 9.30
C ASP A 177 -9.70 15.65 9.68
N ALA A 178 -9.51 16.13 10.92
CA ALA A 178 -10.09 17.40 11.34
C ALA A 178 -9.59 18.59 10.49
N ARG A 179 -8.33 18.58 10.04
CA ARG A 179 -7.81 19.60 9.13
C ARG A 179 -8.48 19.52 7.76
N VAL A 180 -8.71 18.32 7.23
CA VAL A 180 -9.45 18.15 5.96
C VAL A 180 -10.91 18.56 6.10
N THR A 181 -11.58 18.22 7.20
CA THR A 181 -12.95 18.67 7.50
C THR A 181 -13.03 20.20 7.52
N ARG A 182 -12.11 20.88 8.22
CA ARG A 182 -12.03 22.35 8.21
C ARG A 182 -11.67 22.92 6.85
N PHE A 183 -10.86 22.21 6.06
CA PHE A 183 -10.55 22.60 4.69
C PHE A 183 -11.79 22.49 3.77
N LEU A 184 -12.71 21.57 4.04
CA LEU A 184 -13.92 21.36 3.25
C LEU A 184 -15.14 22.14 3.76
N SER A 185 -15.06 22.79 4.94
CA SER A 185 -16.23 23.42 5.57
C SER A 185 -16.78 24.63 4.82
N GLU A 186 -15.92 25.38 4.13
CA GLU A 186 -16.33 26.51 3.29
C GLU A 186 -16.11 26.18 1.82
N ASP A 187 -17.07 26.49 0.95
CA ASP A 187 -16.93 26.32 -0.51
C ASP A 187 -16.07 27.43 -1.18
N THR A 188 -15.18 28.04 -0.41
CA THR A 188 -14.26 29.07 -0.88
C THR A 188 -13.04 28.45 -1.57
N HIS A 189 -12.51 29.14 -2.59
CA HIS A 189 -11.28 28.73 -3.26
C HIS A 189 -10.10 28.89 -2.31
N LYS A 190 -9.37 27.80 -2.07
CA LYS A 190 -8.23 27.76 -1.14
C LYS A 190 -6.92 27.73 -1.91
N PRO A 191 -5.86 28.37 -1.38
CA PRO A 191 -4.57 28.42 -2.06
C PRO A 191 -3.94 27.02 -2.17
N LEU A 192 -3.26 26.78 -3.30
CA LEU A 192 -2.71 25.48 -3.67
C LEU A 192 -1.75 24.88 -2.62
N PHE A 193 -1.03 25.72 -1.85
CA PHE A 193 -0.12 25.21 -0.82
C PHE A 193 -0.86 24.52 0.33
N LEU A 194 -2.09 24.95 0.67
CA LEU A 194 -2.91 24.28 1.68
C LEU A 194 -3.35 22.91 1.17
N LEU A 195 -3.83 22.82 -0.08
CA LEU A 195 -4.15 21.54 -0.72
C LEU A 195 -2.94 20.59 -0.70
N PHE A 196 -1.75 21.10 -0.98
CA PHE A 196 -0.53 20.31 -0.88
C PHE A 196 -0.19 19.88 0.55
N ILE A 197 -0.47 20.68 1.57
CA ILE A 197 -0.31 20.25 2.98
C ILE A 197 -1.33 19.15 3.31
N MET A 198 -2.61 19.30 2.91
CA MET A 198 -3.66 18.31 3.16
C MET A 198 -3.38 16.96 2.48
N THR A 199 -2.75 17.00 1.30
CA THR A 199 -2.39 15.81 0.51
C THR A 199 -0.95 15.35 0.76
N ALA A 200 -0.22 15.94 1.71
CA ALA A 200 1.17 15.56 1.97
C ALA A 200 1.26 14.08 2.42
N GLN A 201 2.36 13.40 2.12
CA GLN A 201 2.53 11.98 2.46
C GLN A 201 2.53 11.72 3.98
N GLN A 202 3.03 12.68 4.77
CA GLN A 202 2.99 12.63 6.24
C GLN A 202 1.59 12.90 6.80
N HIS A 203 0.69 13.42 5.96
CA HIS A 203 -0.68 13.72 6.30
C HIS A 203 -1.57 12.51 6.07
N SER A 204 -1.65 11.65 7.08
CA SER A 204 -2.44 10.42 7.05
C SER A 204 -3.91 10.72 7.31
N ILE A 205 -4.69 10.96 6.25
CA ILE A 205 -6.16 10.96 6.31
C ILE A 205 -6.59 9.54 6.69
N LEU A 206 -7.48 9.34 7.66
CA LEU A 206 -8.01 8.02 8.01
C LEU A 206 -9.42 7.85 7.46
N ASP A 207 -10.21 8.93 7.41
CA ASP A 207 -11.58 8.87 6.90
C ASP A 207 -11.63 8.86 5.36
N ARG A 208 -12.20 7.79 4.81
CA ARG A 208 -12.35 7.57 3.37
C ARG A 208 -13.34 8.54 2.74
N GLU A 209 -14.42 8.89 3.43
CA GLU A 209 -15.45 9.81 2.90
C GLU A 209 -14.91 11.22 2.79
N LEU A 210 -14.11 11.64 3.77
CA LEU A 210 -13.38 12.91 3.70
C LEU A 210 -12.39 12.93 2.54
N PHE A 211 -11.71 11.81 2.28
CA PHE A 211 -10.82 11.71 1.13
C PHE A 211 -11.57 11.80 -0.22
N MET A 212 -12.71 11.11 -0.36
CA MET A 212 -13.56 11.22 -1.55
C MET A 212 -14.11 12.64 -1.74
N SER A 213 -14.53 13.29 -0.65
CA SER A 213 -14.99 14.69 -0.66
C SER A 213 -13.85 15.64 -1.08
N LEU A 214 -12.61 15.35 -0.68
CA LEU A 214 -11.43 16.09 -1.12
C LEU A 214 -11.16 15.90 -2.62
N LEU A 215 -11.36 14.69 -3.16
CA LEU A 215 -11.27 14.44 -4.61
C LEU A 215 -12.34 15.22 -5.38
N ASP A 216 -13.58 15.25 -4.88
CA ASP A 216 -14.66 16.04 -5.49
C ASP A 216 -14.36 17.55 -5.45
N TYR A 217 -13.78 18.05 -4.34
CA TYR A 217 -13.31 19.42 -4.27
C TYR A 217 -12.24 19.72 -5.34
N VAL A 218 -11.27 18.81 -5.52
CA VAL A 218 -10.22 18.96 -6.54
C VAL A 218 -10.81 18.95 -7.95
N ASP A 219 -11.76 18.07 -8.23
CA ASP A 219 -12.42 18.02 -9.53
C ASP A 219 -13.15 19.33 -9.84
N LYS A 220 -14.05 19.74 -8.94
CA LYS A 220 -14.89 20.95 -9.08
C LYS A 220 -14.05 22.23 -9.14
N THR A 221 -13.03 22.36 -8.28
CA THR A 221 -12.29 23.62 -8.10
C THR A 221 -11.14 23.78 -9.08
N HIS A 222 -10.48 22.67 -9.47
CA HIS A 222 -9.23 22.72 -10.21
C HIS A 222 -9.25 22.02 -11.59
N CYS A 223 -10.20 21.13 -11.86
CA CYS A 223 -10.16 20.29 -13.06
C CYS A 223 -11.35 20.50 -14.01
N GLN A 224 -12.50 20.96 -13.53
CA GLN A 224 -13.66 21.25 -14.38
C GLN A 224 -13.54 22.61 -15.11
N PRO A 225 -13.98 22.70 -16.38
CA PRO A 225 -13.97 23.95 -17.12
C PRO A 225 -14.96 24.93 -16.49
N ARG A 226 -14.45 26.03 -15.92
CA ARG A 226 -15.32 27.12 -15.47
C ARG A 226 -16.03 27.72 -16.68
N SER A 227 -17.36 27.70 -16.69
CA SER A 227 -18.16 28.62 -17.51
C SER A 227 -17.53 30.00 -17.36
N ARG A 228 -17.14 30.62 -18.48
CA ARG A 228 -16.47 31.93 -18.52
C ARG A 228 -17.25 32.91 -17.64
N ALA A 229 -16.87 33.03 -16.37
CA ALA A 229 -17.42 34.04 -15.49
C ALA A 229 -17.05 35.40 -16.11
N PRO A 230 -17.99 36.37 -16.13
CA PRO A 230 -17.79 37.65 -16.81
C PRO A 230 -16.55 38.33 -16.23
N ALA A 231 -15.72 38.88 -17.12
CA ALA A 231 -14.56 39.74 -16.87
C ALA A 231 -14.05 39.71 -15.40
N GLN A 232 -13.13 38.79 -15.12
CA GLN A 232 -12.49 38.62 -13.81
C GLN A 232 -11.98 39.96 -13.26
N ARG A 233 -12.34 40.28 -12.00
CA ARG A 233 -11.88 41.50 -11.32
C ARG A 233 -10.33 41.49 -11.25
N PRO A 234 -9.64 42.60 -11.60
CA PRO A 234 -8.17 42.67 -11.70
C PRO A 234 -7.36 42.43 -10.41
N GLY A 235 -7.99 42.00 -9.29
CA GLY A 235 -7.35 41.73 -8.01
C GLY A 235 -7.00 40.27 -7.71
N GLN A 236 -7.75 39.26 -8.18
CA GLN A 236 -7.65 37.88 -7.64
C GLN A 236 -6.55 36.99 -8.27
N ARG A 237 -5.40 37.55 -8.63
CA ARG A 237 -4.32 36.81 -9.33
C ARG A 237 -3.71 35.69 -8.47
N ALA A 238 -3.65 35.87 -7.15
CA ALA A 238 -3.00 34.94 -6.23
C ALA A 238 -3.81 33.65 -5.99
N LEU A 239 -5.14 33.70 -6.12
CA LEU A 239 -6.05 32.56 -6.01
C LEU A 239 -6.51 32.02 -7.37
N ASN A 240 -5.94 32.53 -8.47
CA ASN A 240 -6.31 32.09 -9.81
C ASN A 240 -5.69 30.71 -10.12
N THR A 241 -6.52 29.66 -10.14
CA THR A 241 -6.11 28.31 -10.52
C THR A 241 -5.44 28.30 -11.90
N ASP A 242 -5.98 29.03 -12.87
CA ASP A 242 -5.51 29.02 -14.27
C ASP A 242 -4.06 29.51 -14.42
N LEU A 243 -3.58 30.34 -13.48
CA LEU A 243 -2.23 30.90 -13.50
C LEU A 243 -1.26 30.13 -12.63
N ASN A 244 -1.74 29.52 -11.54
CA ASN A 244 -0.88 28.91 -10.52
C ASN A 244 -0.83 27.37 -10.63
N PHE A 245 -1.78 26.74 -11.33
CA PHE A 245 -1.92 25.29 -11.42
C PHE A 245 -1.38 24.72 -12.73
N THR A 246 -0.06 24.70 -12.84
CA THR A 246 0.65 24.19 -14.04
C THR A 246 0.60 22.66 -14.13
N PRO A 247 0.91 22.05 -15.30
CA PRO A 247 1.01 20.59 -15.44
C PRO A 247 1.93 19.93 -14.39
N ILE A 248 3.05 20.57 -14.04
CA ILE A 248 3.96 20.08 -12.99
C ILE A 248 3.27 19.99 -11.62
N HIS A 249 2.48 21.00 -11.24
CA HIS A 249 1.75 21.01 -9.99
C HIS A 249 0.66 19.94 -9.98
N PHE A 250 -0.06 19.76 -11.09
CA PHE A 250 -1.02 18.68 -11.23
C PHE A 250 -0.35 17.31 -11.10
N GLY A 251 0.80 17.09 -11.75
CA GLY A 251 1.56 15.83 -11.63
C GLY A 251 2.02 15.53 -10.20
N LEU A 252 2.38 16.56 -9.41
CA LEU A 252 2.71 16.41 -7.99
C LEU A 252 1.48 16.11 -7.13
N LEU A 253 0.36 16.77 -7.42
CA LEU A 253 -0.92 16.52 -6.74
C LEU A 253 -1.39 15.09 -7.02
N LEU A 254 -1.35 14.67 -8.29
CA LEU A 254 -1.71 13.34 -8.74
C LEU A 254 -0.91 12.26 -8.02
N GLN A 255 0.42 12.43 -7.91
CA GLN A 255 1.26 11.50 -7.16
C GLN A 255 0.85 11.38 -5.68
N ARG A 256 0.47 12.50 -5.06
CA ARG A 256 0.04 12.53 -3.66
C ARG A 256 -1.33 11.89 -3.45
N LEU A 257 -2.30 12.21 -4.33
CA LEU A 257 -3.64 11.62 -4.28
C LEU A 257 -3.58 10.11 -4.49
N ILE A 258 -2.80 9.63 -5.48
CA ILE A 258 -2.62 8.20 -5.73
C ILE A 258 -1.96 7.51 -4.54
N ALA A 259 -0.93 8.11 -3.93
CA ALA A 259 -0.30 7.53 -2.74
C ALA A 259 -1.26 7.40 -1.54
N GLN A 260 -2.19 8.36 -1.38
CA GLN A 260 -3.23 8.28 -0.36
C GLN A 260 -4.29 7.23 -0.72
N ALA A 261 -4.72 7.16 -1.98
CA ALA A 261 -5.66 6.15 -2.46
C ALA A 261 -5.10 4.73 -2.28
N ALA A 262 -3.85 4.48 -2.68
CA ALA A 262 -3.16 3.19 -2.50
C ALA A 262 -3.04 2.76 -1.02
N ARG A 263 -3.04 3.72 -0.09
CA ARG A 263 -3.03 3.45 1.36
C ARG A 263 -4.43 3.19 1.93
N LEU A 264 -5.43 3.97 1.52
CA LEU A 264 -6.75 4.02 2.17
C LEU A 264 -7.86 3.30 1.41
N CYS A 265 -7.97 3.58 0.11
CA CYS A 265 -9.07 3.14 -0.75
C CYS A 265 -8.57 3.05 -2.22
N PRO A 266 -8.05 1.89 -2.66
CA PRO A 266 -7.57 1.71 -4.04
C PRO A 266 -8.64 1.97 -5.10
N GLU A 267 -9.92 1.81 -4.76
CA GLU A 267 -11.07 2.14 -5.63
C GLU A 267 -11.07 3.59 -6.11
N ALA A 268 -10.56 4.52 -5.30
CA ALA A 268 -10.50 5.94 -5.64
C ALA A 268 -9.57 6.23 -6.83
N LEU A 269 -8.73 5.27 -7.26
CA LEU A 269 -7.91 5.41 -8.46
C LEU A 269 -8.74 5.67 -9.72
N LEU A 270 -9.95 5.10 -9.81
CA LEU A 270 -10.85 5.37 -10.94
C LEU A 270 -11.32 6.83 -10.93
N LYS A 271 -11.75 7.34 -9.77
CA LYS A 271 -12.12 8.76 -9.61
C LYS A 271 -10.95 9.69 -9.93
N ILE A 272 -9.74 9.32 -9.54
CA ILE A 272 -8.52 10.07 -9.89
C ILE A 272 -8.25 10.04 -11.40
N ALA A 273 -8.52 8.92 -12.10
CA ALA A 273 -8.44 8.85 -13.55
C ALA A 273 -9.47 9.78 -14.21
N GLU A 274 -10.71 9.82 -13.72
CA GLU A 274 -11.74 10.76 -14.19
C GLU A 274 -11.29 12.21 -14.02
N ILE A 275 -10.81 12.59 -12.84
CA ILE A 275 -10.24 13.93 -12.54
C ILE A 275 -9.12 14.26 -13.52
N THR A 276 -8.27 13.29 -13.83
CA THR A 276 -7.19 13.45 -14.81
C THR A 276 -7.74 13.71 -16.21
N THR A 277 -8.81 13.03 -16.64
CA THR A 277 -9.45 13.34 -17.93
C THR A 277 -10.10 14.72 -17.94
N SER A 278 -10.77 15.13 -16.85
CA SER A 278 -11.34 16.47 -16.68
C SER A 278 -10.26 17.54 -16.82
N TYR A 279 -9.13 17.36 -16.12
CA TYR A 279 -8.00 18.27 -16.20
C TYR A 279 -7.38 18.31 -17.61
N LEU A 280 -7.20 17.17 -18.28
CA LEU A 280 -6.68 17.15 -19.65
C LEU A 280 -7.58 17.90 -20.65
N LYS A 281 -8.90 17.91 -20.43
CA LYS A 281 -9.87 18.68 -21.23
C LYS A 281 -9.80 20.19 -20.93
N SER A 282 -9.66 20.57 -19.67
CA SER A 282 -9.74 21.97 -19.23
C SER A 282 -8.39 22.70 -19.16
N MET A 283 -7.27 21.97 -19.22
CA MET A 283 -5.92 22.53 -19.09
C MET A 283 -5.70 23.67 -20.09
N ARG A 284 -5.25 24.82 -19.58
CA ARG A 284 -4.84 25.95 -20.41
C ARG A 284 -3.55 25.67 -21.15
N VAL A 285 -3.61 25.95 -22.44
CA VAL A 285 -2.45 25.91 -23.33
C VAL A 285 -1.66 27.20 -23.15
N SER A 286 -0.36 27.07 -22.91
CA SER A 286 0.53 28.24 -22.91
C SER A 286 0.46 28.91 -24.29
N PRO A 287 0.28 30.25 -24.38
CA PRO A 287 0.25 30.94 -25.68
C PRO A 287 1.58 30.85 -26.44
N LYS A 288 2.65 30.37 -25.78
CA LYS A 288 3.98 30.13 -26.38
C LYS A 288 4.20 28.68 -26.85
N SER A 289 3.20 27.81 -26.72
CA SER A 289 3.28 26.42 -27.18
C SER A 289 3.00 26.36 -28.68
N TYR A 290 3.95 25.79 -29.43
CA TYR A 290 3.85 25.62 -30.89
C TYR A 290 2.86 24.52 -31.30
N ASP A 291 2.54 23.61 -30.40
CA ASP A 291 1.75 22.40 -30.65
C ASP A 291 0.36 22.43 -29.99
N GLY A 292 -0.11 23.62 -29.59
CA GLY A 292 -1.42 23.78 -28.95
C GLY A 292 -1.52 23.03 -27.61
N GLY A 293 -0.40 22.85 -26.90
CA GLY A 293 -0.31 22.19 -25.60
C GLY A 293 -0.39 20.67 -25.66
N PHE A 294 -0.30 20.09 -26.86
CA PHE A 294 -0.38 18.63 -27.05
C PHE A 294 0.72 17.88 -26.27
N SER A 295 1.94 18.41 -26.25
CA SER A 295 3.07 17.86 -25.50
C SER A 295 2.82 17.86 -23.99
N ASP A 296 2.25 18.93 -23.44
CA ASP A 296 1.92 19.01 -22.02
C ASP A 296 0.82 18.00 -21.65
N ARG A 297 -0.18 17.83 -22.52
CA ARG A 297 -1.22 16.81 -22.36
C ARG A 297 -0.64 15.40 -22.43
N CYS A 298 0.23 15.11 -23.41
CA CYS A 298 0.93 13.83 -23.51
C CYS A 298 1.82 13.57 -22.28
N TYR A 299 2.49 14.60 -21.76
CA TYR A 299 3.29 14.50 -20.54
C TYR A 299 2.45 14.08 -19.34
N ILE A 300 1.31 14.76 -19.09
CA ILE A 300 0.42 14.41 -17.98
C ILE A 300 -0.23 13.05 -18.17
N PHE A 301 -0.66 12.73 -19.39
CA PHE A 301 -1.24 11.42 -19.72
C PHE A 301 -0.27 10.28 -19.41
N ASN A 302 0.97 10.34 -19.91
CA ASN A 302 1.98 9.31 -19.61
C ASN A 302 2.38 9.32 -18.14
N ARG A 303 2.46 10.49 -17.49
CA ARG A 303 2.73 10.59 -16.06
C ARG A 303 1.64 9.91 -15.23
N ALA A 304 0.38 10.05 -15.63
CA ALA A 304 -0.75 9.40 -14.97
C ALA A 304 -0.69 7.89 -15.13
N LEU A 305 -0.43 7.37 -16.34
CA LEU A 305 -0.26 5.92 -16.57
C LEU A 305 0.82 5.33 -15.64
N ILE A 306 1.96 6.01 -15.52
CA ILE A 306 3.07 5.60 -14.65
C ILE A 306 2.69 5.68 -13.17
N LEU A 307 2.00 6.74 -12.73
CA LEU A 307 1.61 6.86 -11.33
C LEU A 307 0.53 5.84 -10.94
N LEU A 308 -0.36 5.49 -11.86
CA LEU A 308 -1.39 4.46 -11.66
C LEU A 308 -0.81 3.04 -11.54
N THR A 309 0.50 2.84 -11.63
CA THR A 309 1.14 1.56 -11.27
C THR A 309 1.38 1.42 -9.76
N GLU A 310 1.18 2.48 -8.97
CA GLU A 310 1.39 2.43 -7.52
C GLU A 310 0.44 1.41 -6.88
N THR A 311 1.01 0.37 -6.27
CA THR A 311 0.23 -0.74 -5.70
C THR A 311 -0.32 -0.40 -4.33
N ALA A 312 -1.50 -0.94 -4.02
CA ALA A 312 -2.06 -0.83 -2.67
C ALA A 312 -1.11 -1.41 -1.61
N LEU A 313 -1.03 -0.77 -0.44
CA LEU A 313 -0.18 -1.26 0.66
C LEU A 313 -0.70 -2.59 1.24
N LEU A 314 -2.02 -2.75 1.24
CA LEU A 314 -2.69 -3.97 1.69
C LEU A 314 -3.17 -4.75 0.47
N ARG A 315 -2.87 -6.06 0.44
CA ARG A 315 -3.27 -7.00 -0.62
C ARG A 315 -3.05 -6.43 -2.04
N PRO A 316 -1.81 -6.02 -2.40
CA PRO A 316 -1.51 -5.36 -3.68
C PRO A 316 -2.00 -6.13 -4.91
N PHE A 317 -1.88 -7.46 -4.89
CA PHE A 317 -2.33 -8.34 -5.96
C PHE A 317 -3.85 -8.39 -6.14
N ALA A 318 -4.62 -8.26 -5.06
CA ALA A 318 -6.09 -8.26 -5.13
C ALA A 318 -6.62 -6.90 -5.60
N ASN A 319 -5.94 -5.81 -5.24
CA ASN A 319 -6.36 -4.46 -5.55
C ASN A 319 -5.85 -3.93 -6.90
N ILE A 320 -4.98 -4.68 -7.60
CA ILE A 320 -4.40 -4.26 -8.88
C ILE A 320 -5.45 -4.07 -9.99
N GLU A 321 -6.63 -4.67 -9.85
CA GLU A 321 -7.71 -4.48 -10.81
C GLU A 321 -8.15 -3.01 -10.90
N TYR A 322 -8.16 -2.29 -9.77
CA TYR A 322 -8.47 -0.86 -9.75
C TYR A 322 -7.41 -0.03 -10.49
N ASN A 323 -6.13 -0.44 -10.40
CA ASN A 323 -5.05 0.18 -11.18
C ASN A 323 -5.28 -0.01 -12.68
N TRP A 324 -5.68 -1.21 -13.10
CA TRP A 324 -5.97 -1.51 -14.50
C TRP A 324 -7.18 -0.75 -15.02
N GLU A 325 -8.30 -0.76 -14.30
CA GLU A 325 -9.52 -0.04 -14.73
C GLU A 325 -9.27 1.47 -14.82
N ALA A 326 -8.47 2.05 -13.92
CA ALA A 326 -8.03 3.43 -14.01
C ALA A 326 -7.16 3.71 -15.27
N GLN A 327 -6.20 2.84 -15.59
CA GLN A 327 -5.40 2.97 -16.82
C GLN A 327 -6.24 2.80 -18.07
N LYS A 328 -7.14 1.81 -18.09
CA LYS A 328 -8.08 1.53 -19.18
C LYS A 328 -9.02 2.71 -19.44
N HIS A 329 -9.52 3.37 -18.38
CA HIS A 329 -10.30 4.59 -18.51
C HIS A 329 -9.52 5.70 -19.23
N LEU A 330 -8.25 5.93 -18.86
CA LEU A 330 -7.39 6.90 -19.55
C LEU A 330 -7.13 6.52 -21.01
N LEU A 331 -6.86 5.23 -21.29
CA LEU A 331 -6.63 4.73 -22.65
C LEU A 331 -7.87 4.92 -23.53
N ALA A 332 -9.05 4.55 -23.03
CA ALA A 332 -10.32 4.74 -23.73
C ALA A 332 -10.64 6.23 -23.96
N PHE A 333 -10.32 7.09 -23.00
CA PHE A 333 -10.42 8.54 -23.19
C PHE A 333 -9.49 9.01 -24.33
N SER A 334 -8.23 8.57 -24.35
CA SER A 334 -7.27 8.93 -25.39
C SER A 334 -7.73 8.51 -26.79
N THR A 335 -8.28 7.30 -26.95
CA THR A 335 -8.75 6.79 -28.25
C THR A 335 -10.00 7.49 -28.75
N SER A 336 -10.84 8.02 -27.84
CA SER A 336 -12.03 8.81 -28.21
C SER A 336 -11.69 10.18 -28.80
N LEU A 337 -10.46 10.67 -28.62
CA LEU A 337 -10.03 11.96 -29.15
C LEU A 337 -9.69 11.87 -30.63
N ARG A 338 -10.01 12.93 -31.38
CA ARG A 338 -9.61 13.08 -32.80
C ARG A 338 -8.11 12.87 -33.02
N ARG A 339 -7.29 13.32 -32.07
CA ARG A 339 -5.85 13.07 -32.03
C ARG A 339 -5.54 12.34 -30.72
N PRO A 340 -5.36 11.02 -30.74
CA PRO A 340 -4.98 10.26 -29.55
C PRO A 340 -3.65 10.76 -28.97
N TYR A 341 -3.51 10.69 -27.65
CA TYR A 341 -2.26 11.02 -26.98
C TYR A 341 -1.21 9.95 -27.25
N ALA A 342 0.02 10.38 -27.54
CA ALA A 342 1.13 9.47 -27.78
C ALA A 342 1.59 8.80 -26.48
N ILE A 343 1.59 7.48 -26.44
CA ILE A 343 2.13 6.67 -25.32
C ILE A 343 3.64 6.54 -25.52
N ASN A 344 4.43 6.91 -24.52
CA ASN A 344 5.88 6.76 -24.55
C ASN A 344 6.33 5.39 -24.00
N ALA A 345 7.62 5.06 -24.14
CA ALA A 345 8.18 3.80 -23.65
C ALA A 345 7.89 3.53 -22.15
N ALA A 346 7.90 4.57 -21.30
CA ALA A 346 7.59 4.42 -19.89
C ALA A 346 6.09 4.18 -19.63
N GLY A 347 5.21 4.73 -20.48
CA GLY A 347 3.77 4.44 -20.47
C GLY A 347 3.46 3.00 -20.85
N TYR A 348 4.10 2.46 -21.90
CA TYR A 348 3.96 1.03 -22.25
C TYR A 348 4.44 0.12 -21.12
N ARG A 349 5.59 0.40 -20.51
CA ARG A 349 6.08 -0.32 -19.33
C ARG A 349 5.11 -0.27 -18.15
N ALA A 350 4.46 0.87 -17.95
CA ALA A 350 3.47 1.03 -16.90
C ALA A 350 2.25 0.12 -17.13
N ILE A 351 1.79 0.02 -18.38
CA ILE A 351 0.70 -0.90 -18.76
C ILE A 351 1.15 -2.35 -18.59
N GLN A 352 2.32 -2.72 -19.11
CA GLN A 352 2.90 -4.06 -18.96
C GLN A 352 3.02 -4.48 -17.49
N SER A 353 3.48 -3.57 -16.62
CA SER A 353 3.65 -3.84 -15.19
C SER A 353 2.34 -4.16 -14.49
N VAL A 354 1.26 -3.44 -14.84
CA VAL A 354 -0.08 -3.73 -14.31
C VAL A 354 -0.59 -5.06 -14.84
N MET A 355 -0.40 -5.35 -16.13
CA MET A 355 -0.78 -6.65 -16.72
C MET A 355 -0.03 -7.82 -16.07
N ALA A 356 1.27 -7.67 -15.79
CA ALA A 356 2.08 -8.69 -15.14
C ALA A 356 1.64 -8.99 -13.70
N ALA A 357 1.01 -8.03 -13.01
CA ALA A 357 0.51 -8.20 -11.66
C ALA A 357 -0.90 -8.81 -11.58
N ARG A 358 -1.69 -8.71 -12.66
CA ARG A 358 -3.06 -9.24 -12.72
C ARG A 358 -3.10 -10.76 -12.70
N GLU A 359 -4.28 -11.27 -12.39
CA GLU A 359 -4.57 -12.70 -12.52
C GLU A 359 -4.62 -13.10 -13.98
N LYS A 360 -4.25 -14.36 -14.24
CA LYS A 360 -4.33 -14.93 -15.59
C LYS A 360 -5.77 -14.90 -16.05
N SER A 361 -5.98 -14.51 -17.31
CA SER A 361 -7.27 -14.76 -17.97
C SER A 361 -7.46 -16.25 -18.18
N GLU A 362 -8.71 -16.68 -18.39
CA GLU A 362 -9.03 -18.10 -18.65
C GLU A 362 -8.19 -18.68 -19.81
N ALA A 363 -7.93 -17.89 -20.86
CA ALA A 363 -7.06 -18.29 -21.95
C ALA A 363 -5.60 -18.47 -21.52
N GLU A 364 -5.06 -17.53 -20.73
CA GLU A 364 -3.69 -17.61 -20.20
C GLU A 364 -3.54 -18.77 -19.20
N GLU A 365 -4.58 -19.07 -18.42
CA GLU A 365 -4.61 -20.20 -17.49
C GLU A 365 -4.55 -21.54 -18.23
N LYS A 366 -5.37 -21.71 -19.28
CA LYS A 366 -5.32 -22.90 -20.15
C LYS A 366 -3.92 -23.10 -20.74
N VAL A 367 -3.28 -22.03 -21.24
CA VAL A 367 -1.90 -22.09 -21.75
C VAL A 367 -0.90 -22.45 -20.66
N ALA A 368 -1.03 -21.89 -19.47
CA ALA A 368 -0.15 -22.18 -18.34
C ALA A 368 -0.24 -23.63 -17.85
N ILE A 369 -1.44 -24.22 -17.87
CA ILE A 369 -1.66 -25.63 -17.52
C ILE A 369 -1.02 -26.55 -18.57
N ARG A 370 -1.16 -26.23 -19.87
CA ARG A 370 -0.58 -27.03 -20.96
C ARG A 370 0.95 -27.01 -20.99
N SER A 371 1.57 -25.94 -20.51
CA SER A 371 3.02 -25.82 -20.39
C SER A 371 3.55 -26.22 -19.00
N ALA A 372 2.68 -26.73 -18.11
CA ALA A 372 3.01 -26.97 -16.72
C ALA A 372 3.95 -28.17 -16.48
N LYS A 373 4.12 -29.09 -17.45
CA LYS A 373 4.92 -30.34 -17.30
C LYS A 373 6.31 -30.27 -17.92
N SER A 374 6.53 -29.51 -18.99
CA SER A 374 7.82 -29.37 -19.67
C SER A 374 8.72 -28.26 -19.07
N TRP A 375 10.05 -28.41 -19.19
CA TRP A 375 11.01 -27.32 -18.94
C TRP A 375 12.10 -27.27 -20.03
N PRO A 376 12.34 -26.12 -20.70
CA PRO A 376 11.55 -24.88 -20.64
C PRO A 376 10.05 -25.12 -20.92
N PRO A 377 9.15 -24.24 -20.46
CA PRO A 377 7.70 -24.48 -20.46
C PRO A 377 7.11 -24.32 -21.86
N TYR A 378 7.46 -25.23 -22.75
CA TYR A 378 6.89 -25.34 -24.08
C TYR A 378 5.48 -25.92 -23.99
N ARG A 379 4.57 -25.40 -24.81
CA ARG A 379 3.20 -25.89 -24.90
C ARG A 379 3.18 -27.33 -25.40
N GLU A 380 2.48 -28.21 -24.68
CA GLU A 380 2.10 -29.52 -25.18
C GLU A 380 0.73 -29.41 -25.87
N ALA A 381 0.60 -29.93 -27.09
CA ALA A 381 -0.70 -30.02 -27.76
C ALA A 381 -1.49 -31.19 -27.16
N TRP A 382 -2.69 -30.92 -26.64
CA TRP A 382 -3.55 -31.95 -26.05
C TRP A 382 -4.61 -32.47 -27.02
N ASP A 383 -5.04 -31.63 -27.98
CA ASP A 383 -6.01 -31.96 -29.01
C ASP A 383 -5.63 -31.36 -30.38
N GLY A 384 -6.36 -31.76 -31.44
CA GLY A 384 -6.12 -31.27 -32.80
C GLY A 384 -6.51 -29.80 -33.03
N VAL A 385 -7.27 -29.18 -32.10
CA VAL A 385 -7.59 -27.75 -32.14
C VAL A 385 -6.39 -26.93 -31.66
N ASP A 386 -5.70 -27.43 -30.63
CA ASP A 386 -4.48 -26.85 -30.10
C ASP A 386 -3.34 -26.91 -31.11
N GLU A 387 -3.22 -27.98 -31.89
CA GLU A 387 -2.22 -28.08 -32.96
C GLU A 387 -2.36 -26.97 -34.02
N GLN A 388 -3.59 -26.55 -34.33
CA GLN A 388 -3.86 -25.52 -35.35
C GLN A 388 -3.66 -24.09 -34.85
N ARG A 389 -3.48 -23.88 -33.53
CA ARG A 389 -3.41 -22.55 -32.93
C ARG A 389 -2.05 -21.90 -33.14
N HIS A 390 -2.04 -20.64 -33.58
CA HIS A 390 -0.81 -19.90 -33.85
C HIS A 390 -0.05 -19.60 -32.53
N PRO A 391 1.29 -19.72 -32.48
CA PRO A 391 2.07 -19.43 -31.27
C PRO A 391 1.81 -18.03 -30.68
N ASP A 392 1.53 -17.03 -31.53
CA ASP A 392 1.23 -15.66 -31.10
C ASP A 392 -0.09 -15.54 -30.31
N ASP A 393 -1.03 -16.47 -30.51
CA ASP A 393 -2.29 -16.49 -29.78
C ASP A 393 -2.07 -16.83 -28.30
N ASP A 394 -1.06 -17.66 -28.01
CA ASP A 394 -0.70 -18.12 -26.67
C ASP A 394 0.12 -17.10 -25.86
N LEU A 395 0.56 -16.00 -26.50
CA LEU A 395 1.27 -14.94 -25.79
C LEU A 395 0.34 -14.23 -24.80
N SER A 396 0.85 -14.00 -23.59
CA SER A 396 0.11 -13.30 -22.54
C SER A 396 -0.13 -11.83 -22.89
N ARG A 397 -1.09 -11.21 -22.20
CA ARG A 397 -1.40 -9.77 -22.32
C ARG A 397 -0.17 -8.90 -22.06
N THR A 398 0.70 -9.31 -21.14
CA THR A 398 1.94 -8.61 -20.82
C THR A 398 2.92 -8.61 -22.01
N VAL A 399 3.14 -9.78 -22.63
CA VAL A 399 4.06 -9.93 -23.77
C VAL A 399 3.51 -9.20 -24.99
N LYS A 400 2.21 -9.33 -25.28
CA LYS A 400 1.52 -8.61 -26.35
C LYS A 400 1.68 -7.09 -26.22
N THR A 401 1.60 -6.55 -25.00
CA THR A 401 1.85 -5.11 -24.76
C THR A 401 3.31 -4.70 -25.06
N GLY A 402 4.28 -5.60 -24.88
CA GLY A 402 5.67 -5.37 -25.24
C GLY A 402 5.91 -5.33 -26.75
N ILE A 403 5.24 -6.22 -27.47
CA ILE A 403 5.25 -6.23 -28.94
C ILE A 403 4.71 -4.89 -29.47
N LEU A 404 3.60 -4.39 -28.91
CA LEU A 404 3.05 -3.07 -29.29
C LEU A 404 4.04 -1.92 -29.05
N ALA A 405 4.83 -1.97 -27.97
CA ALA A 405 5.86 -0.96 -27.71
C ALA A 405 6.96 -1.00 -28.78
N ARG A 406 7.39 -2.20 -29.19
CA ARG A 406 8.37 -2.42 -30.26
C ARG A 406 7.84 -1.96 -31.61
N GLU A 407 6.59 -2.27 -31.94
CA GLU A 407 5.91 -1.83 -33.16
C GLU A 407 5.76 -0.29 -33.22
N ALA A 408 5.57 0.35 -32.06
CA ALA A 408 5.58 1.81 -31.94
C ALA A 408 6.98 2.44 -32.10
N GLY A 409 8.03 1.63 -32.29
CA GLY A 409 9.40 2.07 -32.51
C GLY A 409 10.21 2.29 -31.24
N TYR A 410 9.75 1.80 -30.08
CA TYR A 410 10.53 1.87 -28.85
C TYR A 410 11.47 0.66 -28.71
N PRO A 411 12.77 0.89 -28.46
CA PRO A 411 13.72 -0.21 -28.26
C PRO A 411 13.45 -0.93 -26.95
N GLU A 412 13.68 -2.24 -26.95
CA GLU A 412 13.57 -3.10 -25.78
C GLU A 412 14.77 -2.90 -24.84
N ASN A 413 14.48 -2.69 -23.56
CA ASN A 413 15.47 -2.60 -22.49
C ASN A 413 15.38 -3.81 -21.55
N GLU A 414 16.35 -3.96 -20.64
CA GLU A 414 16.37 -5.03 -19.63
C GLU A 414 15.11 -5.10 -18.74
N ILE A 415 14.44 -3.97 -18.53
CA ILE A 415 13.17 -3.94 -17.78
C ILE A 415 12.03 -4.52 -18.60
N ASP A 416 12.02 -4.27 -19.91
CA ASP A 416 11.05 -4.83 -20.83
C ASP A 416 11.25 -6.36 -20.94
N ARG A 417 12.52 -6.81 -20.96
CA ARG A 417 12.88 -8.24 -20.86
C ARG A 417 12.42 -8.87 -19.55
N ALA A 418 12.60 -8.18 -18.42
CA ALA A 418 12.12 -8.65 -17.12
C ALA A 418 10.59 -8.81 -17.11
N LEU A 419 9.85 -7.83 -17.61
CA LEU A 419 8.38 -7.88 -17.70
C LEU A 419 7.91 -8.98 -18.66
N SER A 420 8.63 -9.18 -19.77
CA SER A 420 8.34 -10.26 -20.73
C SER A 420 8.61 -11.65 -20.12
N ALA A 421 9.69 -11.80 -19.35
CA ALA A 421 9.97 -13.01 -18.57
C ALA A 421 8.87 -13.32 -17.54
N ALA A 422 8.35 -12.31 -16.83
CA ALA A 422 7.19 -12.47 -15.95
C ALA A 422 5.91 -12.79 -16.76
N GLY A 423 5.80 -12.24 -17.97
CA GLY A 423 4.71 -12.50 -18.91
C GLY A 423 4.73 -13.90 -19.54
N GLY A 424 5.78 -14.69 -19.34
CA GLY A 424 5.86 -16.08 -19.80
C GLY A 424 6.62 -16.28 -21.12
N ALA A 425 7.16 -15.24 -21.73
CA ALA A 425 8.02 -15.37 -22.91
C ALA A 425 8.96 -14.18 -23.04
N ILE A 426 10.25 -14.44 -23.24
CA ILE A 426 11.22 -13.42 -23.67
C ILE A 426 11.39 -13.61 -25.17
N LEU A 427 11.15 -12.55 -25.94
CA LEU A 427 11.36 -12.56 -27.38
C LEU A 427 12.82 -12.97 -27.66
N ASP A 428 13.02 -13.91 -28.57
CA ASP A 428 14.33 -14.46 -28.99
C ASP A 428 15.05 -15.40 -27.98
N GLU A 429 14.64 -15.49 -26.71
CA GLU A 429 15.31 -16.34 -25.69
C GLU A 429 14.51 -17.59 -25.25
N GLY A 430 13.22 -17.66 -25.57
CA GLY A 430 12.35 -18.80 -25.28
C GLY A 430 11.32 -18.56 -24.15
N PRO A 431 10.46 -19.57 -23.87
CA PRO A 431 9.36 -19.43 -22.93
C PRO A 431 9.82 -19.48 -21.47
N THR A 432 9.06 -18.84 -20.59
CA THR A 432 9.21 -18.84 -19.13
C THR A 432 7.86 -19.10 -18.46
N VAL A 433 7.83 -19.34 -17.15
CA VAL A 433 6.54 -19.50 -16.45
C VAL A 433 5.92 -18.12 -16.26
N GLN A 434 4.72 -17.91 -16.81
CA GLN A 434 3.97 -16.68 -16.56
C GLN A 434 3.72 -16.53 -15.05
N THR A 435 4.40 -15.58 -14.43
CA THR A 435 4.45 -15.40 -12.98
C THR A 435 4.01 -14.00 -12.61
N ARG A 436 3.08 -13.91 -11.66
CA ARG A 436 2.58 -12.61 -11.21
C ARG A 436 3.71 -11.78 -10.61
N LEU A 437 3.88 -10.57 -11.10
CA LEU A 437 4.95 -9.66 -10.68
C LEU A 437 4.35 -8.27 -10.37
N LEU A 438 4.50 -7.82 -9.12
CA LEU A 438 4.17 -6.45 -8.78
C LEU A 438 5.09 -5.48 -9.56
N PRO A 439 4.58 -4.30 -9.96
CA PRO A 439 5.37 -3.30 -10.67
C PRO A 439 6.74 -3.06 -10.03
N LEU A 440 7.79 -3.14 -10.85
CA LEU A 440 9.16 -2.99 -10.39
C LEU A 440 9.38 -1.57 -9.86
N SER A 441 9.84 -1.46 -8.62
CA SER A 441 10.16 -0.19 -7.98
C SER A 441 11.22 0.56 -8.81
N ARG A 442 10.77 1.66 -9.45
CA ARG A 442 11.55 2.61 -10.28
C ARG A 442 12.80 2.01 -10.95
N PRO A 443 12.74 1.69 -12.25
CA PRO A 443 13.91 1.19 -12.95
C PRO A 443 15.09 2.17 -12.84
N ARG A 444 16.30 1.63 -12.72
CA ARG A 444 17.51 2.46 -12.66
C ARG A 444 17.68 3.16 -14.01
N SER A 445 18.09 4.41 -13.98
CA SER A 445 18.19 5.27 -15.16
C SER A 445 19.53 6.02 -15.17
N GLY A 446 19.89 6.58 -16.33
CA GLY A 446 21.17 7.25 -16.53
C GLY A 446 22.35 6.28 -16.46
N THR A 447 23.39 6.65 -15.71
CA THR A 447 24.63 5.87 -15.55
C THR A 447 24.40 4.47 -14.99
N ASN A 448 23.33 4.28 -14.21
CA ASN A 448 23.07 3.02 -13.51
C ASN A 448 22.08 2.12 -14.27
N ALA A 449 21.70 2.47 -15.50
CA ALA A 449 20.74 1.70 -16.29
C ALA A 449 21.23 0.29 -16.64
N ALA A 450 22.54 0.08 -16.77
CA ALA A 450 23.14 -1.23 -17.03
C ALA A 450 22.88 -2.22 -15.89
N GLU A 451 22.70 -1.75 -14.66
CA GLU A 451 22.39 -2.62 -13.52
C GLU A 451 20.97 -3.22 -13.60
N ASN A 452 20.13 -2.79 -14.55
CA ASN A 452 18.82 -3.40 -14.76
C ASN A 452 18.90 -4.84 -15.29
N VAL A 453 20.06 -5.28 -15.79
CA VAL A 453 20.33 -6.70 -16.12
C VAL A 453 20.06 -7.61 -14.92
N TYR A 454 20.35 -7.16 -13.70
CA TYR A 454 20.08 -7.93 -12.49
C TYR A 454 18.57 -8.12 -12.25
N TYR A 455 17.73 -7.16 -12.63
CA TYR A 455 16.27 -7.32 -12.54
C TYR A 455 15.77 -8.35 -13.56
N ALA A 456 16.25 -8.29 -14.80
CA ALA A 456 15.90 -9.28 -15.82
C ALA A 456 16.29 -10.70 -15.37
N TRP A 457 17.51 -10.87 -14.86
CA TRP A 457 17.98 -12.16 -14.36
C TRP A 457 17.20 -12.65 -13.13
N ALA A 458 16.95 -11.78 -12.14
CA ALA A 458 16.17 -12.14 -10.96
C ALA A 458 14.74 -12.57 -11.32
N VAL A 459 14.07 -11.85 -12.23
CA VAL A 459 12.72 -12.22 -12.67
C VAL A 459 12.71 -13.53 -13.46
N ARG A 460 13.76 -13.85 -14.22
CA ARG A 460 13.91 -15.17 -14.86
C ARG A 460 13.99 -16.31 -13.84
N VAL A 461 14.78 -16.13 -12.77
CA VAL A 461 14.86 -17.11 -11.66
C VAL A 461 13.50 -17.25 -10.98
N LYS A 462 12.79 -16.14 -10.78
CA LYS A 462 11.43 -16.13 -10.21
C LYS A 462 10.42 -16.85 -11.11
N ALA A 463 10.53 -16.68 -12.42
CA ALA A 463 9.68 -17.26 -13.46
C ALA A 463 10.01 -18.74 -13.79
N SER A 464 10.49 -19.50 -12.79
CA SER A 464 10.64 -20.95 -12.82
C SER A 464 9.51 -21.65 -12.07
N ARG A 465 9.27 -22.95 -12.29
CA ARG A 465 8.21 -23.70 -11.57
C ARG A 465 8.66 -24.15 -10.17
N ASN A 466 9.93 -24.50 -10.03
CA ASN A 466 10.51 -25.09 -8.82
C ASN A 466 11.96 -24.62 -8.56
N ALA A 467 12.54 -25.09 -7.47
CA ALA A 467 13.89 -24.73 -7.04
C ALA A 467 15.01 -25.28 -7.96
N GLN A 468 14.83 -26.45 -8.58
CA GLN A 468 15.83 -27.01 -9.51
C GLN A 468 15.95 -26.17 -10.79
N GLU A 469 14.80 -25.78 -11.37
CA GLU A 469 14.76 -24.90 -12.55
C GLU A 469 15.25 -23.49 -12.22
N ALA A 470 14.91 -23.00 -11.02
CA ALA A 470 15.44 -21.74 -10.51
C ALA A 470 16.96 -21.79 -10.45
N TRP A 471 17.52 -22.88 -9.94
CA TRP A 471 18.97 -23.09 -9.85
C TRP A 471 19.66 -23.20 -11.21
N ALA A 472 19.07 -23.92 -12.16
CA ALA A 472 19.57 -23.96 -13.53
C ALA A 472 19.62 -22.56 -14.16
N THR A 473 18.59 -21.74 -13.93
CA THR A 473 18.52 -20.35 -14.39
C THR A 473 19.49 -19.43 -13.63
N PHE A 474 19.66 -19.67 -12.34
CA PHE A 474 20.63 -18.97 -11.48
C PHE A 474 22.07 -19.21 -11.94
N ARG A 475 22.39 -20.40 -12.45
CA ARG A 475 23.73 -20.72 -12.96
C ARG A 475 23.99 -20.16 -14.37
N ARG A 476 22.94 -19.85 -15.13
CA ARG A 476 23.05 -19.27 -16.47
C ARG A 476 23.26 -17.77 -16.39
N VAL A 477 24.51 -17.36 -16.21
CA VAL A 477 24.89 -15.95 -16.13
C VAL A 477 24.68 -15.26 -17.49
N PRO A 478 24.01 -14.08 -17.55
CA PRO A 478 23.80 -13.36 -18.81
C PRO A 478 25.08 -12.93 -19.54
N SER A 479 26.13 -12.60 -18.77
CA SER A 479 27.43 -12.14 -19.28
C SER A 479 28.58 -12.77 -18.49
N GLN A 480 29.66 -13.18 -19.15
CA GLN A 480 30.75 -14.00 -18.55
C GLN A 480 31.43 -13.39 -17.31
N TYR A 481 31.35 -12.07 -17.12
CA TYR A 481 31.98 -11.37 -15.99
C TYR A 481 30.99 -10.92 -14.90
N LEU A 482 29.70 -11.24 -15.05
CA LEU A 482 28.68 -10.79 -14.12
C LEU A 482 28.54 -11.77 -12.95
N GLN A 483 28.59 -11.26 -11.72
CA GLN A 483 28.33 -12.09 -10.53
C GLN A 483 26.87 -11.92 -10.07
N PRO A 484 26.25 -12.94 -9.46
CA PRO A 484 24.90 -12.81 -8.92
C PRO A 484 24.82 -11.71 -7.87
N SER A 485 23.93 -10.74 -8.07
CA SER A 485 23.64 -9.71 -7.07
C SER A 485 22.71 -10.25 -5.97
N ALA A 486 22.62 -9.52 -4.85
CA ALA A 486 21.74 -9.89 -3.74
C ALA A 486 20.27 -10.04 -4.15
N LEU A 487 19.80 -9.32 -5.19
CA LEU A 487 18.44 -9.48 -5.73
C LEU A 487 18.21 -10.88 -6.32
N ILE A 488 19.21 -11.44 -6.98
CA ILE A 488 19.12 -12.76 -7.62
C ILE A 488 19.17 -13.85 -6.55
N TYR A 489 20.02 -13.69 -5.53
CA TYR A 489 20.00 -14.54 -4.34
C TYR A 489 18.64 -14.49 -3.63
N ALA A 490 18.00 -13.31 -3.52
CA ALA A 490 16.69 -13.19 -2.89
C ALA A 490 15.64 -14.06 -3.58
N GLU A 491 15.58 -14.04 -4.91
CA GLU A 491 14.64 -14.87 -5.67
C GLU A 491 14.97 -16.37 -5.56
N MET A 492 16.25 -16.73 -5.50
CA MET A 492 16.66 -18.12 -5.27
C MET A 492 16.28 -18.61 -3.85
N PHE A 493 16.52 -17.81 -2.81
CA PHE A 493 16.04 -18.10 -1.45
C PHE A 493 14.53 -18.21 -1.39
N ALA A 494 13.80 -17.31 -2.06
CA ALA A 494 12.35 -17.36 -2.13
C ALA A 494 11.85 -18.70 -2.71
N LYS A 495 12.55 -19.24 -3.72
CA LYS A 495 12.26 -20.56 -4.30
C LYS A 495 12.60 -21.72 -3.37
N LEU A 496 13.70 -21.62 -2.60
CA LEU A 496 14.08 -22.66 -1.62
C LEU A 496 13.12 -22.72 -0.42
N PHE A 497 12.64 -21.57 0.05
CA PHE A 497 11.68 -21.50 1.15
C PHE A 497 10.22 -21.77 0.72
N ALA A 498 9.94 -21.80 -0.58
CA ALA A 498 8.59 -22.01 -1.08
C ALA A 498 8.10 -23.42 -0.77
N ARG A 499 6.86 -23.53 -0.31
CA ARG A 499 6.21 -24.83 -0.10
C ARG A 499 5.82 -25.42 -1.44
N GLN A 500 5.91 -26.73 -1.54
CA GLN A 500 5.38 -27.46 -2.67
C GLN A 500 3.84 -27.46 -2.61
N VAL A 501 3.22 -27.33 -3.78
CA VAL A 501 1.76 -27.45 -3.93
C VAL A 501 1.28 -28.81 -3.42
N GLY A 502 0.19 -28.82 -2.64
CA GLY A 502 -0.40 -30.04 -2.10
C GLY A 502 -1.04 -30.93 -3.18
N ASP A 503 -1.87 -30.34 -4.06
CA ASP A 503 -2.45 -31.03 -5.21
C ASP A 503 -2.03 -30.34 -6.54
N PRO A 504 -1.15 -30.98 -7.33
CA PRO A 504 -0.65 -30.38 -8.57
C PRO A 504 -1.70 -30.33 -9.70
N ALA A 505 -2.80 -31.08 -9.62
CA ALA A 505 -3.81 -31.11 -10.68
C ALA A 505 -4.69 -29.84 -10.70
N THR A 506 -4.88 -29.22 -9.53
CA THR A 506 -5.69 -28.01 -9.35
C THR A 506 -4.86 -26.72 -9.37
N ALA A 507 -3.54 -26.82 -9.43
CA ALA A 507 -2.65 -25.67 -9.31
C ALA A 507 -2.23 -25.10 -10.68
N VAL A 508 -2.36 -23.78 -10.80
CA VAL A 508 -1.91 -23.02 -11.97
C VAL A 508 -0.50 -22.46 -11.71
N PRO A 509 0.52 -22.83 -12.51
CA PRO A 509 1.88 -22.35 -12.32
C PRO A 509 1.97 -20.82 -12.30
N GLY A 510 2.74 -20.26 -11.36
CA GLY A 510 3.04 -18.83 -11.29
C GLY A 510 1.90 -17.92 -10.78
N ASN A 511 0.74 -18.48 -10.39
CA ASN A 511 -0.33 -17.73 -9.71
C ASN A 511 -0.09 -17.59 -8.20
N THR A 512 0.44 -18.64 -7.57
CA THR A 512 0.73 -18.69 -6.13
C THR A 512 2.24 -18.64 -5.86
N LYS A 513 2.62 -18.49 -4.59
CA LYS A 513 4.02 -18.57 -4.15
C LYS A 513 4.53 -20.00 -4.04
N GLU A 514 3.65 -20.98 -4.17
CA GLU A 514 4.00 -22.39 -4.04
C GLU A 514 4.73 -22.87 -5.29
N VAL A 515 5.60 -23.85 -5.11
CA VAL A 515 6.37 -24.46 -6.20
C VAL A 515 5.69 -25.73 -6.67
N MET A 516 5.74 -25.96 -7.98
CA MET A 516 5.24 -27.20 -8.57
C MET A 516 6.17 -28.37 -8.22
N PRO A 517 5.68 -29.61 -8.19
CA PRO A 517 6.54 -30.79 -8.13
C PRO A 517 7.59 -30.77 -9.23
N VAL A 518 8.74 -31.37 -8.92
CA VAL A 518 9.79 -31.61 -9.91
C VAL A 518 9.37 -32.78 -10.80
N TYR A 519 9.25 -32.52 -12.10
CA TYR A 519 9.03 -33.55 -13.10
C TYR A 519 10.35 -33.94 -13.75
N HIS A 520 10.82 -35.15 -13.46
CA HIS A 520 11.98 -35.72 -14.14
C HIS A 520 11.51 -36.53 -15.36
N PRO A 521 12.09 -36.33 -16.55
CA PRO A 521 11.98 -37.31 -17.61
C PRO A 521 12.41 -38.68 -17.09
N GLY A 522 11.66 -39.74 -17.40
CA GLY A 522 11.91 -41.10 -16.89
C GLY A 522 13.30 -41.67 -17.24
N ASN A 523 14.05 -40.98 -18.10
CA ASN A 523 15.33 -41.42 -18.64
C ASN A 523 16.56 -40.84 -17.91
N LEU A 524 16.39 -40.00 -16.88
CA LEU A 524 17.52 -39.45 -16.13
C LEU A 524 18.06 -40.43 -15.08
N SER A 525 19.37 -40.62 -15.07
CA SER A 525 20.06 -41.40 -14.03
C SER A 525 20.02 -40.69 -12.66
N GLU A 526 20.15 -41.44 -11.56
CA GLU A 526 20.22 -40.86 -10.21
C GLU A 526 21.38 -39.86 -10.05
N PHE A 527 22.50 -40.10 -10.74
CA PHE A 527 23.63 -39.17 -10.77
C PHE A 527 23.27 -37.84 -11.44
N GLU A 528 22.57 -37.88 -12.57
CA GLU A 528 22.11 -36.66 -13.25
C GLU A 528 21.07 -35.91 -12.43
N LYS A 529 20.14 -36.62 -11.78
CA LYS A 529 19.19 -36.02 -10.83
C LYS A 529 19.92 -35.32 -9.69
N TRP A 530 20.97 -35.93 -9.13
CA TRP A 530 21.77 -35.33 -8.06
C TRP A 530 22.48 -34.06 -8.51
N ARG A 531 23.06 -34.05 -9.72
CA ARG A 531 23.73 -32.86 -10.29
C ARG A 531 22.79 -31.67 -10.55
N LEU A 532 21.48 -31.93 -10.70
CA LEU A 532 20.46 -30.91 -10.91
C LEU A 532 19.90 -30.32 -9.60
N GLN A 533 20.21 -30.92 -8.44
CA GLN A 533 19.72 -30.43 -7.16
C GLN A 533 20.28 -29.04 -6.83
N PRO A 534 19.44 -28.13 -6.30
CA PRO A 534 19.91 -26.85 -5.80
C PRO A 534 20.70 -27.04 -4.48
N PRO A 535 21.57 -26.08 -4.12
CA PRO A 535 22.21 -26.06 -2.81
C PRO A 535 21.17 -25.90 -1.69
N THR A 536 21.54 -26.30 -0.48
CA THR A 536 20.74 -26.01 0.73
C THR A 536 20.74 -24.50 1.03
N VAL A 537 19.82 -24.06 1.89
CA VAL A 537 19.73 -22.63 2.29
C VAL A 537 21.06 -22.15 2.91
N ASP A 538 21.66 -22.95 3.79
CA ASP A 538 22.93 -22.61 4.43
C ASP A 538 24.10 -22.59 3.43
N GLU A 539 24.15 -23.56 2.52
CA GLU A 539 25.17 -23.60 1.46
C GLU A 539 25.07 -22.40 0.53
N LEU A 540 23.85 -22.03 0.12
CA LEU A 540 23.61 -20.86 -0.72
C LEU A 540 23.94 -19.56 0.02
N TYR A 541 23.63 -19.49 1.31
CA TYR A 541 23.98 -18.34 2.16
C TYR A 541 25.49 -18.17 2.28
N ASP A 542 26.21 -19.25 2.58
CA ASP A 542 27.67 -19.21 2.64
C ASP A 542 28.27 -18.85 1.28
N HIS A 543 27.73 -19.38 0.18
CA HIS A 543 28.15 -19.01 -1.16
C HIS A 543 27.95 -17.51 -1.42
N MET A 544 26.80 -16.95 -1.03
CA MET A 544 26.53 -15.52 -1.14
C MET A 544 27.57 -14.69 -0.38
N ILE A 545 27.84 -15.01 0.88
CA ILE A 545 28.81 -14.28 1.70
C ILE A 545 30.24 -14.41 1.15
N ARG A 546 30.66 -15.62 0.74
CA ARG A 546 31.98 -15.85 0.12
C ARG A 546 32.15 -15.10 -1.20
N SER A 547 31.07 -14.90 -1.95
CA SER A 547 31.06 -14.08 -3.17
C SER A 547 31.14 -12.56 -2.91
N GLY A 548 31.22 -12.15 -1.64
CA GLY A 548 31.29 -10.73 -1.24
C GLY A 548 29.94 -10.01 -1.24
N VAL A 549 28.83 -10.74 -1.42
CA VAL A 549 27.48 -10.18 -1.48
C VAL A 549 26.85 -10.20 -0.09
N ARG A 550 26.44 -9.02 0.41
CA ARG A 550 25.80 -8.90 1.72
C ARG A 550 24.27 -9.01 1.62
N PRO A 551 23.58 -9.52 2.66
CA PRO A 551 22.13 -9.57 2.69
C PRO A 551 21.53 -8.15 2.77
N ILE A 552 21.02 -7.68 1.64
CA ILE A 552 20.23 -6.44 1.54
C ILE A 552 18.81 -6.68 2.11
N PRO A 553 18.00 -5.63 2.35
CA PRO A 553 16.68 -5.76 3.00
C PRO A 553 15.76 -6.84 2.43
N GLU A 554 15.74 -7.02 1.10
CA GLU A 554 14.93 -8.03 0.42
C GLU A 554 15.34 -9.46 0.80
N VAL A 555 16.64 -9.77 0.75
CA VAL A 555 17.21 -11.07 1.17
C VAL A 555 17.02 -11.26 2.67
N LEU A 556 17.38 -10.26 3.45
CA LEU A 556 17.34 -10.30 4.91
C LEU A 556 15.92 -10.52 5.45
N THR A 557 14.91 -9.90 4.82
CA THR A 557 13.50 -10.12 5.13
C THR A 557 13.12 -11.60 4.98
N LEU A 558 13.54 -12.25 3.89
CA LEU A 558 13.24 -13.65 3.63
C LEU A 558 13.96 -14.59 4.61
N LEU A 559 15.24 -14.32 4.87
CA LEU A 559 16.06 -15.11 5.80
C LEU A 559 15.49 -15.04 7.23
N ILE A 560 15.20 -13.83 7.74
CA ILE A 560 14.66 -13.65 9.10
C ILE A 560 13.26 -14.28 9.24
N GLN A 561 12.36 -14.11 8.25
CA GLN A 561 11.02 -14.71 8.32
C GLN A 561 11.05 -16.23 8.38
N ASN A 562 12.00 -16.85 7.69
CA ASN A 562 12.11 -18.31 7.62
C ASN A 562 13.06 -18.90 8.67
N ALA A 563 13.84 -18.07 9.37
CA ALA A 563 14.75 -18.48 10.43
C ALA A 563 14.05 -19.35 11.50
N ASN A 564 14.77 -20.35 11.99
CA ASN A 564 14.28 -21.31 12.97
C ASN A 564 14.76 -21.03 14.39
N THR A 565 15.85 -20.28 14.54
CA THR A 565 16.44 -19.94 15.84
C THR A 565 16.86 -18.47 15.90
N GLU A 566 17.10 -17.95 17.11
CA GLU A 566 17.57 -16.57 17.29
C GLU A 566 19.02 -16.39 16.81
N GLU A 567 19.84 -17.44 16.90
CA GLU A 567 21.24 -17.43 16.46
C GLU A 567 21.34 -17.21 14.94
N GLU A 568 20.44 -17.81 14.16
CA GLU A 568 20.34 -17.56 12.72
C GLU A 568 20.00 -16.08 12.43
N VAL A 569 19.04 -15.51 13.15
CA VAL A 569 18.68 -14.09 12.99
C VAL A 569 19.87 -13.18 13.33
N VAL A 570 20.56 -13.46 14.43
CA VAL A 570 21.76 -12.72 14.85
C VAL A 570 22.87 -12.86 13.80
N ARG A 571 23.07 -14.05 13.22
CA ARG A 571 24.03 -14.31 12.14
C ARG A 571 23.69 -13.47 10.90
N TYR A 572 22.45 -13.51 10.42
CA TYR A 572 22.02 -12.76 9.25
C TYR A 572 22.11 -11.24 9.46
N LEU A 573 21.76 -10.74 10.65
CA LEU A 573 21.88 -9.32 10.98
C LEU A 573 23.34 -8.87 11.05
N ARG A 574 24.23 -9.70 11.60
CA ARG A 574 25.67 -9.40 11.73
C ARG A 574 26.35 -9.22 10.37
N ASP A 575 25.94 -9.99 9.38
CA ASP A 575 26.49 -9.92 8.01
C ASP A 575 25.83 -8.82 7.17
N SER A 576 24.72 -8.24 7.65
CA SER A 576 23.97 -7.16 7.03
C SER A 576 24.55 -5.76 7.32
N PRO A 577 24.07 -4.69 6.65
CA PRO A 577 24.43 -3.31 7.03
C PRO A 577 23.82 -2.86 8.38
N TYR A 578 22.96 -3.66 9.02
CA TYR A 578 22.26 -3.32 10.27
C TYR A 578 22.93 -3.92 11.52
N LYS A 579 24.26 -3.96 11.56
CA LYS A 579 25.04 -4.60 12.63
C LYS A 579 24.73 -4.05 14.02
N ASP A 580 24.42 -2.77 14.12
CA ASP A 580 24.06 -2.13 15.40
C ASP A 580 22.76 -2.72 15.98
N PHE A 581 21.82 -3.15 15.11
CA PHE A 581 20.59 -3.82 15.51
C PHE A 581 20.85 -5.22 16.07
N THR A 582 21.95 -5.87 15.65
CA THR A 582 22.34 -7.21 16.12
C THR A 582 22.53 -7.26 17.63
N HIS A 583 23.12 -6.23 18.24
CA HIS A 583 23.40 -6.20 19.68
C HIS A 583 22.12 -6.22 20.51
N VAL A 584 21.11 -5.43 20.11
CA VAL A 584 19.82 -5.38 20.80
C VAL A 584 19.08 -6.70 20.66
N VAL A 585 19.09 -7.29 19.46
CA VAL A 585 18.47 -8.61 19.23
C VAL A 585 19.18 -9.72 20.04
N ALA A 586 20.51 -9.70 20.09
CA ALA A 586 21.31 -10.67 20.84
C ALA A 586 21.10 -10.54 22.37
N ASP A 587 20.90 -9.33 22.88
CA ASP A 587 20.54 -9.06 24.28
C ASP A 587 19.06 -9.29 24.59
N LYS A 588 18.35 -9.98 23.69
CA LYS A 588 16.92 -10.32 23.84
C LYS A 588 16.00 -9.11 23.99
N ASP A 589 16.37 -7.97 23.43
CA ASP A 589 15.66 -6.69 23.53
C ASP A 589 15.39 -6.26 24.99
N GLN A 590 16.25 -6.62 25.95
CA GLN A 590 16.11 -6.26 27.37
C GLN A 590 15.97 -4.74 27.61
N ALA A 591 16.48 -3.92 26.70
CA ALA A 591 16.30 -2.47 26.71
C ALA A 591 14.85 -1.99 26.42
N CYS A 592 13.88 -2.90 26.25
CA CYS A 592 12.47 -2.60 25.99
C CYS A 592 11.54 -3.17 27.10
N PRO A 593 10.69 -2.34 27.74
CA PRO A 593 10.48 -0.92 27.49
C PRO A 593 11.65 -0.04 27.97
N PRO A 594 12.06 0.98 27.19
CA PRO A 594 13.19 1.83 27.57
C PRO A 594 12.83 2.80 28.70
N THR A 595 13.82 3.18 29.50
CA THR A 595 13.71 4.28 30.46
C THR A 595 13.66 5.64 29.74
N ASN A 596 13.14 6.68 30.40
CA ASN A 596 13.04 8.03 29.80
C ASN A 596 14.39 8.56 29.29
N GLU A 597 15.49 8.18 29.93
CA GLU A 597 16.86 8.59 29.57
C GLU A 597 17.40 7.83 28.36
N THR A 598 17.16 6.51 28.28
CA THR A 598 17.65 5.65 27.19
C THR A 598 16.74 5.62 25.97
N PHE A 599 15.54 6.19 26.08
CA PHE A 599 14.50 6.14 25.05
C PHE A 599 15.00 6.52 23.66
N PHE A 600 15.72 7.64 23.53
CA PHE A 600 16.14 8.14 22.21
C PHE A 600 17.19 7.24 21.54
N GLU A 601 18.08 6.65 22.33
CA GLU A 601 19.10 5.73 21.82
C GLU A 601 18.46 4.44 21.34
N VAL A 602 17.60 3.86 22.18
CA VAL A 602 16.85 2.63 21.86
C VAL A 602 15.94 2.85 20.65
N ALA A 603 15.17 3.94 20.62
CA ALA A 603 14.30 4.28 19.50
C ALA A 603 15.06 4.56 18.20
N ARG A 604 16.29 5.10 18.29
CA ARG A 604 17.16 5.30 17.12
C ARG A 604 17.58 3.95 16.54
N ILE A 605 17.97 2.99 17.38
CA ILE A 605 18.40 1.66 16.94
C ILE A 605 17.27 0.92 16.22
N TYR A 606 16.06 0.92 16.78
CA TYR A 606 14.89 0.28 16.14
C TYR A 606 14.43 0.95 14.84
N LYS A 607 14.87 2.20 14.57
CA LYS A 607 14.62 2.89 13.30
C LYS A 607 15.66 2.60 12.22
N LEU A 608 16.82 2.03 12.56
CA LEU A 608 17.87 1.69 11.60
C LEU A 608 17.39 0.70 10.52
N PRO A 609 16.76 -0.45 10.86
CA PRO A 609 16.30 -1.38 9.84
C PRO A 609 15.08 -0.82 9.08
N PRO A 610 14.97 -1.05 7.76
CA PRO A 610 13.77 -0.80 6.98
C PRO A 610 12.53 -1.48 7.58
N LEU A 611 11.34 -0.92 7.31
CA LEU A 611 10.08 -1.41 7.88
C LEU A 611 9.79 -2.89 7.55
N ASN A 612 10.16 -3.37 6.36
CA ASN A 612 10.00 -4.77 5.96
C ASN A 612 10.91 -5.72 6.76
N VAL A 613 12.16 -5.33 7.04
CA VAL A 613 13.10 -6.11 7.88
C VAL A 613 12.61 -6.13 9.32
N PHE A 614 12.14 -4.98 9.83
CA PHE A 614 11.53 -4.90 11.15
C PHE A 614 10.28 -5.79 11.26
N ASN A 615 9.40 -5.75 10.27
CA ASN A 615 8.22 -6.62 10.22
C ASN A 615 8.60 -8.11 10.14
N ALA A 616 9.65 -8.47 9.39
CA ALA A 616 10.18 -9.83 9.36
C ALA A 616 10.61 -10.30 10.75
N TYR A 617 11.30 -9.44 11.49
CA TYR A 617 11.73 -9.73 12.85
C TYR A 617 10.53 -9.91 13.82
N ILE A 618 9.52 -9.04 13.75
CA ILE A 618 8.29 -9.21 14.54
C ILE A 618 7.54 -10.50 14.15
N ALA A 619 7.48 -10.83 12.86
CA ALA A 619 6.90 -12.07 12.39
C ALA A 619 7.68 -13.30 12.90
N PHE A 620 9.01 -13.21 12.99
CA PHE A 620 9.86 -14.23 13.59
C PHE A 620 9.56 -14.40 15.09
N LEU A 621 9.51 -13.33 15.88
CA LEU A 621 9.15 -13.41 17.31
C LEU A 621 7.77 -14.07 17.50
N CYS A 622 6.79 -13.69 16.68
CA CYS A 622 5.46 -14.29 16.66
C CYS A 622 5.49 -15.79 16.28
N LYS A 623 6.35 -16.19 15.33
CA LYS A 623 6.56 -17.59 14.94
C LYS A 623 7.18 -18.40 16.08
N MET A 624 8.20 -17.86 16.76
CA MET A 624 8.83 -18.49 17.92
C MET A 624 7.85 -18.66 19.07
N GLN A 625 7.01 -17.66 19.32
CA GLN A 625 5.93 -17.75 20.30
C GLN A 625 4.98 -18.90 20.00
N LYS A 626 4.55 -19.07 18.74
CA LYS A 626 3.68 -20.20 18.34
C LYS A 626 4.35 -21.56 18.52
N ARG A 627 5.66 -21.66 18.25
CA ARG A 627 6.43 -22.88 18.48
C ARG A 627 6.57 -23.19 19.97
N ALA A 628 6.84 -22.19 20.80
CA ALA A 628 6.90 -22.33 22.25
C ALA A 628 5.56 -22.85 22.80
N TYR A 629 4.44 -22.28 22.34
CA TYR A 629 3.10 -22.79 22.66
C TYR A 629 2.86 -24.22 22.15
N SER A 630 3.37 -24.56 20.96
CA SER A 630 3.25 -25.90 20.39
C SER A 630 3.93 -26.94 21.27
N ALA A 631 5.21 -26.71 21.58
CA ALA A 631 6.04 -27.58 22.41
C ALA A 631 5.57 -27.66 23.88
N ALA A 632 4.99 -26.57 24.42
CA ALA A 632 4.41 -26.58 25.76
C ALA A 632 3.20 -27.53 25.86
N LEU A 633 2.38 -27.63 24.81
CA LEU A 633 1.25 -28.58 24.84
C LEU A 633 1.72 -30.02 24.71
N ASP A 634 2.64 -30.31 23.79
CA ASP A 634 3.12 -31.68 23.56
C ASP A 634 3.71 -32.29 24.84
N ARG A 635 4.33 -31.46 25.69
CA ARG A 635 4.84 -31.85 27.01
C ARG A 635 3.76 -32.08 28.07
N ASN A 636 2.60 -31.40 27.96
CA ASN A 636 1.56 -31.38 28.99
C ASN A 636 0.31 -32.18 28.63
N VAL A 637 0.32 -32.99 27.56
CA VAL A 637 -0.79 -33.89 27.17
C VAL A 637 -1.23 -34.81 28.34
N HIS A 638 -0.39 -35.01 29.36
CA HIS A 638 -0.63 -35.90 30.50
C HIS A 638 -0.65 -35.18 31.87
N SER A 639 -0.62 -33.84 31.91
CA SER A 639 -0.59 -33.04 33.15
C SER A 639 -1.91 -32.31 33.38
N SER A 640 -2.48 -32.43 34.58
CA SER A 640 -3.68 -31.70 35.02
C SER A 640 -3.39 -30.27 35.53
N THR A 641 -2.12 -29.85 35.55
CA THR A 641 -1.71 -28.53 36.04
C THR A 641 -1.57 -27.54 34.88
N GLU A 642 -2.14 -26.33 35.03
CA GLU A 642 -2.01 -25.24 34.05
C GLU A 642 -0.52 -24.93 33.79
N PRO A 643 0.00 -25.04 32.55
CA PRO A 643 1.36 -24.64 32.26
C PRO A 643 1.49 -23.12 32.38
N ALA A 644 2.47 -22.65 33.15
CA ALA A 644 2.90 -21.26 33.15
C ALA A 644 3.31 -20.89 31.71
N MET A 645 2.45 -20.14 31.02
CA MET A 645 2.61 -19.89 29.60
C MET A 645 3.66 -18.78 29.40
N ASP A 646 4.82 -19.15 28.88
CA ASP A 646 5.88 -18.20 28.55
C ASP A 646 5.42 -17.31 27.39
N ASN A 647 5.15 -16.03 27.69
CA ASN A 647 4.77 -14.99 26.73
C ASN A 647 5.93 -14.05 26.42
N SER A 648 7.18 -14.44 26.71
CA SER A 648 8.38 -13.62 26.54
C SER A 648 8.51 -13.04 25.13
N TYR A 649 8.35 -13.88 24.09
CA TYR A 649 8.44 -13.45 22.70
C TYR A 649 7.33 -12.46 22.31
N LEU A 650 6.11 -12.68 22.79
CA LEU A 650 4.98 -11.79 22.53
C LEU A 650 5.15 -10.43 23.24
N GLN A 651 5.54 -10.44 24.51
CA GLN A 651 5.82 -9.23 25.28
C GLN A 651 6.95 -8.41 24.64
N ARG A 652 8.02 -9.10 24.22
CA ARG A 652 9.13 -8.52 23.45
C ARG A 652 8.64 -7.88 22.16
N ALA A 653 7.84 -8.59 21.37
CA ALA A 653 7.26 -8.05 20.14
C ALA A 653 6.42 -6.79 20.40
N MET A 654 5.56 -6.80 21.41
CA MET A 654 4.73 -5.64 21.77
C MET A 654 5.57 -4.44 22.22
N ALA A 655 6.58 -4.66 23.08
CA ALA A 655 7.44 -3.61 23.59
C ALA A 655 8.25 -2.94 22.46
N VAL A 656 8.84 -3.75 21.58
CA VAL A 656 9.63 -3.27 20.43
C VAL A 656 8.77 -2.49 19.45
N VAL A 657 7.56 -2.97 19.14
CA VAL A 657 6.66 -2.28 18.23
C VAL A 657 6.16 -0.97 18.84
N ALA A 658 5.87 -0.92 20.14
CA ALA A 658 5.47 0.31 20.83
C ALA A 658 6.56 1.41 20.79
N VAL A 659 7.85 1.04 20.81
CA VAL A 659 8.96 2.00 20.71
C VAL A 659 9.06 2.61 19.31
N ARG A 660 8.92 1.80 18.24
CA ARG A 660 9.07 2.27 16.85
C ARG A 660 7.79 2.90 16.29
N LEU A 661 6.67 2.19 16.39
CA LEU A 661 5.39 2.50 15.78
C LEU A 661 4.49 3.33 16.72
N ARG A 662 5.02 4.45 17.17
CA ARG A 662 4.31 5.36 18.09
C ARG A 662 3.15 6.11 17.42
N PRO A 663 2.10 6.49 18.17
CA PRO A 663 1.00 7.32 17.67
C PRO A 663 1.45 8.65 17.08
N GLU A 664 2.54 9.23 17.58
CA GLU A 664 3.07 10.51 17.11
C GLU A 664 3.90 10.35 15.83
N SER A 665 4.38 9.13 15.53
CA SER A 665 5.19 8.87 14.36
C SER A 665 4.31 8.57 13.13
N TRP A 666 4.73 9.05 11.96
CA TRP A 666 4.06 8.73 10.71
C TRP A 666 4.06 7.22 10.43
N GLU A 667 5.13 6.51 10.84
CA GLU A 667 5.24 5.05 10.72
C GLU A 667 4.16 4.36 11.54
N GLY A 668 3.92 4.79 12.79
CA GLY A 668 2.92 4.18 13.65
C GLY A 668 1.49 4.35 13.15
N ARG A 669 1.17 5.49 12.52
CA ARG A 669 -0.16 5.73 11.94
C ARG A 669 -0.42 5.00 10.63
N SER A 670 0.64 4.64 9.89
CA SER A 670 0.50 4.15 8.51
C SER A 670 0.90 2.68 8.34
N TYR A 671 1.80 2.16 9.17
CA TYR A 671 2.37 0.84 9.02
C TYR A 671 1.80 -0.14 10.04
N LYS A 672 0.81 -0.92 9.61
CA LYS A 672 0.09 -1.89 10.44
C LYS A 672 0.60 -3.34 10.45
N PRO A 673 1.39 -3.85 9.47
CA PRO A 673 1.73 -5.28 9.40
C PRO A 673 2.28 -5.93 10.70
N PRO A 674 3.16 -5.27 11.49
CA PRO A 674 3.65 -5.86 12.74
C PRO A 674 2.52 -6.14 13.74
N TRP A 675 1.53 -5.24 13.82
CA TRP A 675 0.35 -5.41 14.66
C TRP A 675 -0.52 -6.58 14.23
N TYR A 676 -0.63 -6.84 12.92
CA TYR A 676 -1.38 -8.01 12.44
C TYR A 676 -0.72 -9.33 12.88
N HIS A 677 0.62 -9.40 12.87
CA HIS A 677 1.34 -10.58 13.35
C HIS A 677 1.12 -10.78 14.85
N ILE A 678 1.21 -9.71 15.64
CA ILE A 678 0.95 -9.73 17.09
C ILE A 678 -0.48 -10.19 17.35
N LEU A 679 -1.49 -9.48 16.83
CA LEU A 679 -2.91 -9.78 17.04
C LEU A 679 -3.28 -11.22 16.64
N ARG A 680 -2.80 -11.68 15.46
CA ARG A 680 -2.99 -13.07 15.04
C ARG A 680 -2.34 -14.04 16.01
N THR A 681 -1.20 -13.71 16.59
CA THR A 681 -0.47 -14.60 17.52
C THR A 681 -1.09 -14.63 18.90
N VAL A 682 -1.59 -13.49 19.41
CA VAL A 682 -2.35 -13.44 20.68
C VAL A 682 -3.53 -14.41 20.64
N VAL A 683 -4.21 -14.48 19.48
CA VAL A 683 -5.40 -15.33 19.29
C VAL A 683 -5.02 -16.77 18.92
N LEU A 684 -3.94 -16.95 18.14
CA LEU A 684 -3.42 -18.26 17.75
C LEU A 684 -2.58 -18.92 18.86
N ALA A 685 -2.53 -18.36 20.08
CA ALA A 685 -1.97 -18.99 21.29
C ALA A 685 -2.74 -20.23 21.76
N ARG A 686 -3.46 -20.87 20.83
CA ARG A 686 -4.38 -22.01 20.91
C ARG A 686 -5.79 -21.68 21.40
N THR A 687 -6.68 -21.59 20.42
CA THR A 687 -8.07 -22.09 20.51
C THR A 687 -8.08 -23.63 20.52
N HIS A 688 -7.11 -24.25 21.19
CA HIS A 688 -6.98 -25.70 21.26
C HIS A 688 -7.09 -26.20 22.72
N GLY A 689 -8.33 -26.47 23.15
CA GLY A 689 -8.73 -27.50 24.13
C GLY A 689 -8.36 -27.36 25.61
N ALA A 690 -7.19 -26.84 25.96
CA ALA A 690 -6.62 -27.12 27.28
C ALA A 690 -6.65 -25.97 28.30
N LEU A 691 -7.03 -24.73 27.95
CA LEU A 691 -6.89 -23.59 28.88
C LEU A 691 -7.99 -22.53 28.73
N VAL A 692 -9.18 -22.82 29.26
CA VAL A 692 -10.31 -21.87 29.33
C VAL A 692 -9.96 -20.61 30.16
N ASN A 693 -9.15 -20.73 31.23
CA ASN A 693 -8.80 -19.58 32.08
C ASN A 693 -7.69 -18.68 31.51
N VAL A 694 -6.72 -19.25 30.79
CA VAL A 694 -5.62 -18.49 30.15
C VAL A 694 -6.11 -17.75 28.90
N ALA A 695 -7.13 -18.29 28.22
CA ALA A 695 -7.79 -17.67 27.08
C ALA A 695 -8.41 -16.31 27.43
N ARG A 696 -8.97 -16.12 28.64
CA ARG A 696 -9.62 -14.86 29.04
C ARG A 696 -8.64 -13.69 29.11
N ARG A 697 -7.51 -13.85 29.81
CA ARG A 697 -6.50 -12.77 29.95
C ARG A 697 -5.86 -12.43 28.61
N GLN A 698 -5.57 -13.43 27.79
CA GLN A 698 -5.00 -13.23 26.45
C GLN A 698 -6.00 -12.59 25.50
N PHE A 699 -7.28 -12.96 25.58
CA PHE A 699 -8.31 -12.36 24.76
C PHE A 699 -8.64 -10.92 25.21
N ALA A 700 -8.62 -10.63 26.51
CA ALA A 700 -8.70 -9.25 27.01
C ALA A 700 -7.52 -8.41 26.49
N LEU A 701 -6.29 -8.93 26.55
CA LEU A 701 -5.11 -8.28 25.98
C LEU A 701 -5.27 -8.07 24.47
N PHE A 702 -5.81 -9.06 23.74
CA PHE A 702 -6.12 -8.92 22.33
C PHE A 702 -7.08 -7.75 22.07
N LEU A 703 -8.17 -7.62 22.84
CA LEU A 703 -9.12 -6.52 22.70
C LEU A 703 -8.49 -5.16 23.03
N ASP A 704 -7.61 -5.10 24.03
CA ASP A 704 -6.88 -3.88 24.37
C ASP A 704 -5.93 -3.45 23.25
N VAL A 705 -5.13 -4.39 22.72
CA VAL A 705 -4.23 -4.11 21.59
C VAL A 705 -5.04 -3.77 20.34
N PHE A 706 -6.14 -4.47 20.06
CA PHE A 706 -7.02 -4.19 18.93
C PHE A 706 -7.59 -2.77 19.01
N LYS A 707 -8.13 -2.39 20.18
CA LYS A 707 -8.69 -1.05 20.40
C LYS A 707 -7.61 0.02 20.22
N TRP A 708 -6.40 -0.22 20.72
CA TRP A 708 -5.26 0.69 20.58
C TRP A 708 -4.79 0.82 19.12
N VAL A 709 -4.71 -0.28 18.37
CA VAL A 709 -4.36 -0.25 16.93
C VAL A 709 -5.44 0.47 16.12
N ARG A 710 -6.72 0.23 16.43
CA ARG A 710 -7.86 0.92 15.81
C ARG A 710 -7.77 2.44 16.02
N THR A 711 -7.45 2.90 17.23
CA THR A 711 -7.38 4.35 17.51
C THR A 711 -6.18 5.03 16.85
N ILE A 712 -5.05 4.33 16.69
CA ILE A 712 -3.81 4.92 16.16
C ILE A 712 -3.74 4.89 14.64
N ALA A 713 -4.13 3.76 14.05
CA ALA A 713 -3.92 3.50 12.63
C ALA A 713 -5.24 3.35 11.84
N GLY A 714 -6.40 3.37 12.51
CA GLY A 714 -7.74 3.21 11.90
C GLY A 714 -8.08 1.76 11.54
N MET A 715 -9.31 1.51 11.08
CA MET A 715 -9.74 0.18 10.62
C MET A 715 -9.32 -0.15 9.20
N ASP A 716 -9.19 -1.45 8.92
CA ASP A 716 -9.08 -2.03 7.57
C ASP A 716 -9.66 -3.45 7.56
N ALA A 717 -9.77 -4.03 6.36
CA ALA A 717 -10.41 -5.33 6.16
C ALA A 717 -9.65 -6.47 6.85
N VAL A 718 -8.33 -6.34 7.04
CA VAL A 718 -7.51 -7.35 7.73
C VAL A 718 -7.76 -7.29 9.24
N LEU A 719 -7.90 -6.10 9.82
CA LEU A 719 -8.28 -5.96 11.23
C LEU A 719 -9.69 -6.48 11.50
N LEU A 720 -10.64 -6.21 10.59
CA LEU A 720 -11.99 -6.77 10.68
C LEU A 720 -11.98 -8.30 10.61
N GLU A 721 -11.24 -8.87 9.65
CA GLU A 721 -11.02 -10.32 9.56
C GLU A 721 -10.47 -10.89 10.88
N ILE A 722 -9.41 -10.27 11.41
CA ILE A 722 -8.75 -10.74 12.61
C ILE A 722 -9.73 -10.71 13.78
N VAL A 723 -10.41 -9.59 14.05
CA VAL A 723 -11.34 -9.51 15.18
C VAL A 723 -12.50 -10.49 15.06
N CYS A 724 -13.15 -10.62 13.89
CA CYS A 724 -14.28 -11.52 13.73
C CYS A 724 -13.86 -13.00 13.85
N LEU A 725 -12.75 -13.40 13.24
CA LEU A 725 -12.23 -14.78 13.39
C LEU A 725 -11.83 -15.08 14.84
N SER A 726 -11.32 -14.08 15.56
CA SER A 726 -10.87 -14.26 16.94
C SER A 726 -12.04 -14.43 17.88
N VAL A 727 -13.04 -13.54 17.76
CA VAL A 727 -14.29 -13.61 18.51
C VAL A 727 -15.03 -14.91 18.21
N GLY A 728 -15.17 -15.26 16.93
CA GLY A 728 -15.88 -16.49 16.53
C GLY A 728 -15.23 -17.75 17.09
N ARG A 729 -13.90 -17.82 17.12
CA ARG A 729 -13.20 -18.97 17.74
C ARG A 729 -13.36 -19.02 19.25
N VAL A 730 -13.33 -17.87 19.93
CA VAL A 730 -13.54 -17.83 21.39
C VAL A 730 -14.99 -18.19 21.74
N MET A 731 -15.97 -17.72 20.97
CA MET A 731 -17.37 -18.14 21.11
C MET A 731 -17.52 -19.65 20.90
N ALA A 732 -16.95 -20.19 19.83
CA ALA A 732 -16.98 -21.63 19.57
C ALA A 732 -16.32 -22.45 20.68
N ALA A 733 -15.15 -22.03 21.18
CA ALA A 733 -14.47 -22.72 22.27
C ALA A 733 -15.28 -22.76 23.58
N ASN A 734 -16.13 -21.77 23.82
CA ASN A 734 -16.93 -21.65 25.03
C ASN A 734 -18.29 -22.37 24.94
N PHE A 735 -18.90 -22.44 23.76
CA PHE A 735 -20.31 -22.85 23.62
C PHE A 735 -20.57 -24.01 22.64
N THR A 736 -19.56 -24.55 21.94
CA THR A 736 -19.80 -25.66 20.99
C THR A 736 -20.06 -26.98 21.71
N HIS A 737 -21.13 -27.69 21.32
CA HIS A 737 -21.44 -29.01 21.85
C HIS A 737 -20.48 -30.09 21.33
N PRO A 738 -20.06 -31.10 22.14
CA PRO A 738 -19.16 -32.19 21.73
C PRO A 738 -19.55 -32.98 20.48
N SER A 739 -20.84 -32.98 20.10
CA SER A 739 -21.37 -33.75 18.98
C SER A 739 -20.96 -33.25 17.60
N TYR A 740 -20.54 -31.98 17.48
CA TYR A 740 -20.07 -31.39 16.21
C TYR A 740 -18.56 -31.58 15.96
N ALA A 741 -17.89 -32.37 16.80
CA ALA A 741 -16.48 -32.70 16.65
C ALA A 741 -16.26 -33.84 15.64
N PRO A 742 -15.48 -33.66 14.56
CA PRO A 742 -15.01 -34.79 13.76
C PRO A 742 -14.26 -35.78 14.65
N ALA A 743 -14.38 -37.09 14.38
CA ALA A 743 -13.85 -38.14 15.26
C ALA A 743 -12.33 -38.08 15.52
N GLY A 744 -11.56 -37.40 14.66
CA GLY A 744 -10.11 -37.14 14.83
C GLY A 744 -9.75 -35.82 15.55
N GLU A 745 -10.76 -35.07 15.97
CA GLU A 745 -10.68 -33.69 16.45
C GLU A 745 -11.41 -33.51 17.80
N ARG A 746 -11.60 -34.62 18.55
CA ARG A 746 -12.30 -34.71 19.85
C ARG A 746 -11.59 -34.06 21.05
N TRP A 747 -10.79 -33.01 20.86
CA TRP A 747 -10.04 -32.38 21.97
C TRP A 747 -10.64 -31.04 22.45
N TRP A 748 -11.75 -30.57 21.85
CA TRP A 748 -12.58 -29.45 22.36
C TRP A 748 -13.70 -29.87 23.33
N THR A 749 -13.69 -31.10 23.83
CA THR A 749 -14.65 -31.59 24.82
C THR A 749 -14.46 -30.90 26.17
N ARG A 750 -15.48 -30.12 26.59
CA ARG A 750 -15.73 -29.48 27.90
C ARG A 750 -14.55 -29.39 28.88
N ALA A 751 -14.14 -28.15 29.19
CA ALA A 751 -13.86 -27.81 30.58
C ALA A 751 -15.21 -27.49 31.25
N ASN A 752 -15.50 -28.16 32.36
CA ASN A 752 -16.82 -28.14 33.01
C ASN A 752 -17.29 -26.79 33.56
N HIS A 753 -16.56 -25.68 33.40
CA HIS A 753 -16.96 -24.35 33.90
C HIS A 753 -16.65 -23.26 32.87
N VAL A 754 -17.64 -22.91 32.05
CA VAL A 754 -17.64 -21.67 31.25
C VAL A 754 -18.95 -20.96 31.57
N GLY A 755 -18.88 -19.70 31.99
CA GLY A 755 -20.06 -18.94 32.42
C GLY A 755 -19.87 -18.04 33.65
N GLY A 756 -18.63 -17.81 34.10
CA GLY A 756 -18.40 -16.78 35.11
C GLY A 756 -18.74 -15.39 34.57
N GLU A 757 -19.20 -14.48 35.44
CA GLU A 757 -19.49 -13.06 35.14
C GLU A 757 -18.38 -12.39 34.31
N GLY A 758 -17.14 -12.81 34.56
CA GLY A 758 -15.99 -12.30 33.88
C GLY A 758 -15.84 -12.66 32.40
N ASP A 759 -16.31 -13.83 31.97
CA ASP A 759 -16.31 -14.22 30.56
C ASP A 759 -17.41 -13.48 29.79
N ARG A 760 -18.59 -13.33 30.43
CA ARG A 760 -19.70 -12.51 29.95
C ARG A 760 -19.25 -11.07 29.68
N GLN A 761 -18.51 -10.46 30.61
CA GLN A 761 -18.02 -9.09 30.43
C GLN A 761 -17.04 -8.95 29.24
N VAL A 762 -16.11 -9.90 29.09
CA VAL A 762 -15.11 -9.84 28.01
C VAL A 762 -15.76 -10.12 26.64
N LEU A 763 -16.66 -11.09 26.55
CA LEU A 763 -17.41 -11.39 25.33
C LEU A 763 -18.40 -10.26 24.98
N GLY A 764 -19.03 -9.63 25.96
CA GLY A 764 -19.86 -8.44 25.76
C GLY A 764 -19.05 -7.24 25.23
N ARG A 765 -17.84 -7.02 25.76
CA ARG A 765 -16.92 -6.01 25.22
C ARG A 765 -16.52 -6.32 23.78
N ALA A 766 -16.22 -7.60 23.49
CA ALA A 766 -15.82 -8.04 22.16
C ALA A 766 -16.93 -7.80 21.12
N TRP A 767 -18.19 -8.03 21.49
CA TRP A 767 -19.36 -7.72 20.68
C TRP A 767 -19.42 -6.24 20.28
N VAL A 768 -19.30 -5.34 21.25
CA VAL A 768 -19.30 -3.89 21.01
C VAL A 768 -18.17 -3.48 20.08
N ASP A 769 -16.97 -4.02 20.28
CA ASP A 769 -15.81 -3.72 19.45
C ASP A 769 -15.97 -4.25 18.01
N VAL A 770 -16.57 -5.44 17.81
CA VAL A 770 -16.89 -6.01 16.49
C VAL A 770 -17.95 -5.19 15.75
N MET A 771 -19.02 -4.79 16.43
CA MET A 771 -20.07 -3.95 15.83
C MET A 771 -19.51 -2.60 15.38
N ALA A 772 -18.76 -1.93 16.25
CA ALA A 772 -18.11 -0.66 15.92
C ALA A 772 -17.08 -0.82 14.78
N ALA A 773 -16.34 -1.93 14.75
CA ALA A 773 -15.39 -2.24 13.68
C ALA A 773 -16.08 -2.42 12.32
N PHE A 774 -17.21 -3.12 12.29
CA PHE A 774 -17.96 -3.30 11.05
C PHE A 774 -18.62 -2.00 10.59
N GLU A 775 -19.17 -1.19 11.51
CA GLU A 775 -19.78 0.10 11.18
C GLU A 775 -18.78 1.06 10.50
N GLU A 776 -17.54 1.16 11.01
CA GLU A 776 -16.47 1.94 10.36
C GLU A 776 -16.12 1.41 8.96
N MET A 777 -16.33 0.10 8.74
CA MET A 777 -16.00 -0.60 7.50
C MET A 777 -17.16 -0.72 6.51
N LYS A 778 -18.41 -0.39 6.89
CA LYS A 778 -19.55 -0.30 5.95
C LYS A 778 -19.36 0.79 4.89
N LYS A 779 -18.54 1.80 5.19
CA LYS A 779 -18.22 2.92 4.31
C LYS A 779 -17.65 2.47 2.94
N PRO A 780 -17.86 3.22 1.84
CA PRO A 780 -17.28 2.92 0.52
C PRO A 780 -15.76 2.81 0.54
N GLY A 781 -15.18 1.96 -0.32
CA GLY A 781 -13.73 1.81 -0.41
C GLY A 781 -13.07 1.03 0.72
N SER A 782 -13.83 0.29 1.52
CA SER A 782 -13.32 -0.37 2.72
C SER A 782 -12.55 -1.67 2.48
N GLY A 783 -12.61 -2.22 1.27
CA GLY A 783 -12.01 -3.52 0.95
C GLY A 783 -12.72 -4.70 1.63
N VAL A 784 -13.94 -4.50 2.15
CA VAL A 784 -14.79 -5.57 2.67
C VAL A 784 -15.25 -6.45 1.50
N GLY A 785 -14.52 -7.56 1.31
CA GLY A 785 -14.91 -8.66 0.44
C GLY A 785 -15.82 -9.71 1.10
N GLY A 786 -16.21 -10.74 0.35
CA GLY A 786 -17.29 -11.68 0.69
C GLY A 786 -16.93 -12.57 1.85
N PHE A 787 -15.64 -12.90 1.96
CA PHE A 787 -15.09 -13.57 3.12
C PHE A 787 -15.33 -12.78 4.42
N HIS A 788 -15.14 -11.47 4.41
CA HIS A 788 -15.33 -10.65 5.60
C HIS A 788 -16.82 -10.56 5.97
N VAL A 789 -17.70 -10.43 4.97
CA VAL A 789 -19.16 -10.48 5.18
C VAL A 789 -19.56 -11.81 5.79
N TYR A 790 -19.14 -12.94 5.21
CA TYR A 790 -19.44 -14.28 5.70
C TYR A 790 -18.98 -14.47 7.16
N VAL A 791 -17.72 -14.14 7.48
CA VAL A 791 -17.19 -14.31 8.85
C VAL A 791 -17.90 -13.38 9.83
N TYR A 792 -18.28 -12.17 9.44
CA TYR A 792 -19.05 -11.26 10.28
C TYR A 792 -20.49 -11.78 10.54
N LEU A 793 -21.18 -12.28 9.51
CA LEU A 793 -22.51 -12.89 9.66
C LEU A 793 -22.48 -14.10 10.60
N ARG A 794 -21.43 -14.92 10.57
CA ARG A 794 -21.25 -16.01 11.54
C ARG A 794 -21.16 -15.49 12.97
N VAL A 795 -20.40 -14.42 13.21
CA VAL A 795 -20.33 -13.79 14.53
C VAL A 795 -21.69 -13.22 14.95
N LEU A 796 -22.43 -12.56 14.04
CA LEU A 796 -23.81 -12.12 14.33
C LEU A 796 -24.71 -13.29 14.74
N GLY A 797 -24.61 -14.41 14.01
CA GLY A 797 -25.32 -15.64 14.33
C GLY A 797 -24.97 -16.15 15.73
N MET A 798 -23.67 -16.22 16.08
CA MET A 798 -23.20 -16.70 17.40
C MET A 798 -23.70 -15.84 18.56
N TYR A 799 -23.95 -14.54 18.35
CA TYR A 799 -24.56 -13.65 19.35
C TYR A 799 -26.10 -13.61 19.30
N GLY A 800 -26.73 -14.33 18.36
CA GLY A 800 -28.18 -14.33 18.16
C GLY A 800 -28.72 -13.02 17.55
N ALA A 801 -27.87 -12.19 16.96
CA ALA A 801 -28.22 -10.86 16.44
C ALA A 801 -28.85 -10.92 15.02
N LEU A 802 -30.06 -11.50 14.94
CA LEU A 802 -30.78 -11.70 13.69
C LEU A 802 -31.13 -10.40 12.96
N ASP A 803 -31.57 -9.37 13.69
CA ASP A 803 -31.98 -8.11 13.06
C ASP A 803 -30.80 -7.41 12.39
N GLU A 804 -29.62 -7.43 13.02
CA GLU A 804 -28.38 -6.92 12.42
C GLU A 804 -27.96 -7.74 11.19
N MET A 805 -28.15 -9.07 11.22
CA MET A 805 -27.88 -9.92 10.05
C MET A 805 -28.69 -9.47 8.83
N VAL A 806 -29.97 -9.16 9.01
CA VAL A 806 -30.85 -8.63 7.96
C VAL A 806 -30.36 -7.27 7.45
N VAL A 807 -29.95 -6.37 8.36
CA VAL A 807 -29.40 -5.05 8.00
C VAL A 807 -28.15 -5.21 7.12
N VAL A 808 -27.25 -6.12 7.48
CA VAL A 808 -26.03 -6.40 6.69
C VAL A 808 -26.38 -6.93 5.31
N MET A 809 -27.30 -7.90 5.21
CA MET A 809 -27.67 -8.48 3.90
C MET A 809 -28.33 -7.46 2.98
N ARG A 810 -29.17 -6.57 3.52
CA ARG A 810 -29.74 -5.44 2.75
C ARG A 810 -28.66 -4.47 2.30
N TRP A 811 -27.71 -4.14 3.18
CA TRP A 811 -26.57 -3.31 2.82
C TRP A 811 -25.72 -3.93 1.70
N VAL A 812 -25.44 -5.24 1.75
CA VAL A 812 -24.71 -5.96 0.68
C VAL A 812 -25.44 -5.85 -0.66
N LEU A 813 -26.76 -6.09 -0.67
CA LEU A 813 -27.57 -6.03 -1.89
C LEU A 813 -27.59 -4.61 -2.47
N ALA A 814 -27.83 -3.59 -1.65
CA ALA A 814 -27.78 -2.18 -2.08
C ALA A 814 -26.41 -1.82 -2.69
N ARG A 815 -25.33 -2.33 -2.11
CA ARG A 815 -23.97 -2.09 -2.63
C ARG A 815 -23.70 -2.75 -3.98
N LEU A 816 -24.27 -3.92 -4.22
CA LEU A 816 -24.18 -4.60 -5.51
C LEU A 816 -24.95 -3.81 -6.58
N GLU A 817 -26.13 -3.28 -6.23
CA GLU A 817 -26.96 -2.43 -7.11
C GLU A 817 -26.24 -1.13 -7.51
N GLU A 818 -25.61 -0.44 -6.56
CA GLU A 818 -24.95 0.85 -6.82
C GLU A 818 -23.68 0.74 -7.69
N ARG A 819 -23.19 -0.47 -7.98
CA ARG A 819 -21.92 -0.74 -8.70
C ARG A 819 -20.69 -0.05 -8.09
N GLN A 820 -20.76 0.39 -6.83
CA GLN A 820 -19.68 1.06 -6.10
C GLN A 820 -18.91 0.06 -5.23
N GLY A 821 -17.63 -0.16 -5.53
CA GLY A 821 -16.68 -0.88 -4.66
C GLY A 821 -16.86 -2.39 -4.50
N LEU A 822 -17.89 -3.01 -5.11
CA LEU A 822 -18.16 -4.45 -5.00
C LEU A 822 -18.06 -5.23 -6.33
N ARG A 823 -17.55 -4.66 -7.43
CA ARG A 823 -17.45 -5.39 -8.71
C ARG A 823 -16.62 -6.67 -8.64
N SER A 824 -15.50 -6.68 -7.91
CA SER A 824 -14.66 -7.88 -7.72
C SER A 824 -15.34 -9.01 -6.92
N MET A 825 -16.48 -8.74 -6.28
CA MET A 825 -17.29 -9.73 -5.55
C MET A 825 -18.36 -10.41 -6.40
N GLY A 826 -18.81 -9.72 -7.44
CA GLY A 826 -19.83 -10.20 -8.36
C GLY A 826 -19.24 -10.93 -9.56
N GLU A 827 -17.92 -10.98 -9.70
CA GLU A 827 -17.28 -11.70 -10.80
C GLU A 827 -17.21 -13.21 -10.49
N GLU A 828 -17.91 -13.98 -11.31
CA GLU A 828 -17.98 -15.44 -11.30
C GLU A 828 -16.56 -16.03 -11.30
N GLY A 829 -16.29 -17.01 -10.45
CA GLY A 829 -14.98 -17.69 -10.35
C GLY A 829 -13.95 -17.08 -9.39
N THR A 830 -14.24 -15.92 -8.77
CA THR A 830 -13.35 -15.37 -7.71
C THR A 830 -13.63 -15.99 -6.34
N LEU A 831 -12.59 -16.10 -5.48
CA LEU A 831 -12.75 -16.56 -4.09
C LEU A 831 -13.70 -15.63 -3.30
N GLY A 832 -13.67 -14.33 -3.58
CA GLY A 832 -14.56 -13.34 -2.96
C GLY A 832 -16.03 -13.60 -3.28
N HIS A 833 -16.32 -13.93 -4.54
CA HIS A 833 -17.65 -14.33 -5.00
C HIS A 833 -18.12 -15.64 -4.35
N ALA A 834 -17.27 -16.66 -4.27
CA ALA A 834 -17.61 -17.92 -3.61
C ALA A 834 -17.99 -17.73 -2.13
N TYR A 835 -17.24 -16.90 -1.39
CA TYR A 835 -17.61 -16.58 0.00
C TYR A 835 -18.84 -15.69 0.11
N LEU A 836 -19.12 -14.84 -0.88
CA LEU A 836 -20.35 -14.06 -0.91
C LEU A 836 -21.58 -14.97 -1.10
N LEU A 837 -21.48 -15.98 -1.96
CA LEU A 837 -22.52 -17.00 -2.10
C LEU A 837 -22.73 -17.75 -0.77
N ARG A 838 -21.64 -18.17 -0.10
CA ARG A 838 -21.74 -18.76 1.25
C ARG A 838 -22.38 -17.81 2.26
N ALA A 839 -22.08 -16.52 2.22
CA ALA A 839 -22.72 -15.53 3.08
C ALA A 839 -24.25 -15.49 2.88
N PHE A 840 -24.72 -15.51 1.63
CA PHE A 840 -26.16 -15.57 1.33
C PHE A 840 -26.78 -16.90 1.77
N GLY A 841 -26.12 -18.04 1.47
CA GLY A 841 -26.58 -19.37 1.85
C GLY A 841 -26.74 -19.52 3.36
N PHE A 842 -25.68 -19.20 4.11
CA PHE A 842 -25.69 -19.19 5.57
C PHE A 842 -26.78 -18.29 6.16
N ALA A 843 -26.90 -17.04 5.70
CA ALA A 843 -27.87 -16.10 6.25
C ALA A 843 -29.32 -16.55 6.00
N GLU A 844 -29.64 -17.03 4.80
CA GLU A 844 -30.98 -17.56 4.48
C GLU A 844 -31.33 -18.78 5.33
N ALA A 845 -30.40 -19.74 5.45
CA ALA A 845 -30.61 -20.94 6.25
C ALA A 845 -30.75 -20.62 7.75
N TYR A 846 -29.92 -19.72 8.28
CA TYR A 846 -29.99 -19.28 9.67
C TYR A 846 -31.30 -18.54 10.00
N MET A 847 -31.74 -17.63 9.13
CA MET A 847 -33.02 -16.91 9.31
C MET A 847 -34.22 -17.85 9.28
N ASN A 848 -34.23 -18.83 8.36
CA ASN A 848 -35.28 -19.86 8.32
C ASN A 848 -35.29 -20.68 9.63
N ALA A 849 -34.13 -21.13 10.09
CA ALA A 849 -34.00 -21.91 11.33
C ALA A 849 -34.46 -21.14 12.58
N CYS A 850 -34.43 -19.81 12.56
CA CYS A 850 -34.92 -18.94 13.63
C CYS A 850 -36.36 -18.40 13.41
N GLY A 851 -37.10 -18.89 12.41
CA GLY A 851 -38.49 -18.51 12.17
C GLY A 851 -38.70 -17.15 11.49
N LYS A 852 -37.69 -16.61 10.79
CA LYS A 852 -37.74 -15.33 10.05
C LYS A 852 -37.86 -15.56 8.53
N GLU A 853 -38.73 -16.49 8.12
CA GLU A 853 -38.87 -16.93 6.73
C GLU A 853 -39.24 -15.79 5.76
N GLU A 854 -40.08 -14.84 6.19
CA GLU A 854 -40.49 -13.69 5.36
C GLU A 854 -39.30 -12.79 5.00
N GLN A 855 -38.41 -12.54 5.98
CA GLN A 855 -37.22 -11.71 5.76
C GLN A 855 -36.20 -12.43 4.86
N ALA A 856 -36.04 -13.75 5.05
CA ALA A 856 -35.22 -14.58 4.17
C ALA A 856 -35.76 -14.61 2.73
N ALA A 857 -37.09 -14.73 2.57
CA ALA A 857 -37.76 -14.68 1.27
C ALA A 857 -37.60 -13.32 0.58
N ALA A 858 -37.67 -12.21 1.33
CA ALA A 858 -37.45 -10.88 0.79
C ALA A 858 -36.00 -10.69 0.26
N ILE A 859 -35.00 -11.14 1.02
CA ILE A 859 -33.58 -11.10 0.61
C ILE A 859 -33.36 -11.98 -0.64
N ARG A 860 -33.91 -13.20 -0.65
CA ARG A 860 -33.84 -14.13 -1.78
C ARG A 860 -34.46 -13.54 -3.04
N THR A 861 -35.63 -12.93 -2.91
CA THR A 861 -36.35 -12.29 -4.02
C THR A 861 -35.52 -11.15 -4.60
N ARG A 862 -35.00 -10.26 -3.74
CA ARG A 862 -34.16 -9.14 -4.19
C ARG A 862 -32.86 -9.60 -4.85
N ARG A 863 -32.23 -10.66 -4.36
CA ARG A 863 -31.07 -11.28 -5.02
C ARG A 863 -31.44 -11.83 -6.39
N ARG A 864 -32.57 -12.51 -6.53
CA ARG A 864 -33.03 -13.06 -7.82
C ARG A 864 -33.24 -11.93 -8.84
N THR A 865 -33.83 -10.81 -8.42
CA THR A 865 -33.97 -9.60 -9.26
C THR A 865 -32.61 -9.12 -9.78
N LEU A 866 -31.57 -9.07 -8.93
CA LEU A 866 -30.22 -8.70 -9.36
C LEU A 866 -29.58 -9.69 -10.37
N VAL A 867 -29.90 -10.98 -10.27
CA VAL A 867 -29.44 -11.99 -11.23
C VAL A 867 -30.15 -11.82 -12.57
N GLU A 868 -31.46 -11.60 -12.55
CA GLU A 868 -32.32 -11.53 -13.73
C GLU A 868 -32.22 -10.20 -14.49
N GLU A 869 -32.18 -9.07 -13.78
CA GLU A 869 -32.19 -7.72 -14.37
C GLU A 869 -30.78 -7.19 -14.67
N GLU A 870 -29.81 -7.45 -13.80
CA GLU A 870 -28.45 -6.89 -13.87
C GLU A 870 -27.39 -7.93 -14.30
N GLY A 871 -27.77 -9.19 -14.48
CA GLY A 871 -26.89 -10.26 -14.96
C GLY A 871 -25.81 -10.69 -13.97
N TYR A 872 -26.00 -10.45 -12.66
CA TYR A 872 -25.03 -10.87 -11.65
C TYR A 872 -25.05 -12.39 -11.47
N PRO A 873 -23.89 -13.06 -11.38
CA PRO A 873 -23.80 -14.52 -11.26
C PRO A 873 -24.07 -15.05 -9.83
N LEU A 874 -25.08 -14.53 -9.14
CA LEU A 874 -25.36 -14.88 -7.73
C LEU A 874 -26.28 -16.11 -7.57
N LYS A 875 -26.07 -17.14 -8.40
CA LYS A 875 -26.87 -18.38 -8.34
C LYS A 875 -26.34 -19.30 -7.24
N LEU A 876 -27.14 -19.52 -6.21
CA LEU A 876 -26.86 -20.59 -5.24
C LEU A 876 -27.19 -21.95 -5.87
N ALA A 877 -26.29 -22.92 -5.72
CA ALA A 877 -26.63 -24.31 -5.99
C ALA A 877 -27.65 -24.79 -4.95
N GLU A 878 -28.62 -25.63 -5.36
CA GLU A 878 -29.66 -26.20 -4.48
C GLU A 878 -29.10 -27.20 -3.44
N THR A 879 -27.78 -27.34 -3.32
CA THR A 879 -27.11 -28.34 -2.49
C THR A 879 -26.73 -27.80 -1.11
N ASP A 880 -27.26 -28.49 -0.09
CA ASP A 880 -27.06 -28.58 1.38
C ASP A 880 -25.77 -28.09 2.09
N THR A 881 -24.87 -27.34 1.47
CA THR A 881 -23.68 -26.83 2.19
C THR A 881 -24.03 -25.59 2.97
N ASP A 882 -24.43 -25.76 4.24
CA ASP A 882 -24.25 -24.84 5.39
C ASP A 882 -25.15 -25.25 6.60
N LEU A 883 -26.01 -26.27 6.48
CA LEU A 883 -26.91 -26.68 7.57
C LEU A 883 -26.16 -27.10 8.85
N GLU A 884 -25.03 -27.79 8.72
CA GLU A 884 -24.17 -28.15 9.87
C GLU A 884 -23.54 -26.91 10.52
N ASP A 885 -23.09 -25.93 9.72
CA ASP A 885 -22.52 -24.67 10.24
C ASP A 885 -23.61 -23.82 10.91
N VAL A 886 -24.82 -23.78 10.34
CA VAL A 886 -26.00 -23.11 10.93
C VAL A 886 -26.40 -23.76 12.26
N ALA A 887 -26.45 -25.10 12.32
CA ALA A 887 -26.76 -25.84 13.55
C ALA A 887 -25.72 -25.54 14.63
N MET A 888 -24.43 -25.62 14.29
CA MET A 888 -23.34 -25.30 15.22
C MET A 888 -23.44 -23.85 15.73
N VAL A 889 -23.67 -22.87 14.84
CA VAL A 889 -23.77 -21.46 15.23
C VAL A 889 -25.01 -21.21 16.10
N ARG A 890 -26.13 -21.89 15.84
CA ARG A 890 -27.34 -21.78 16.66
C ARG A 890 -27.12 -22.31 18.07
N ASP A 891 -26.46 -23.47 18.20
CA ASP A 891 -26.16 -24.06 19.50
C ASP A 891 -25.22 -23.15 20.32
N ILE A 892 -24.23 -22.53 19.65
CA ILE A 892 -23.40 -21.47 20.27
C ILE A 892 -24.25 -20.29 20.76
N ALA A 893 -25.22 -19.86 19.95
CA ALA A 893 -26.10 -18.73 20.28
C ALA A 893 -27.08 -19.04 21.43
N GLU A 894 -27.50 -20.29 21.58
CA GLU A 894 -28.28 -20.77 22.73
C GLU A 894 -27.43 -20.75 24.00
N GLY A 895 -26.21 -21.29 23.96
CA GLY A 895 -25.27 -21.22 25.09
C GLY A 895 -24.94 -19.79 25.51
N TRP A 896 -24.76 -18.88 24.54
CA TRP A 896 -24.58 -17.45 24.83
C TRP A 896 -25.83 -16.83 25.47
N ARG A 897 -27.03 -17.17 24.98
CA ARG A 897 -28.29 -16.68 25.56
C ARG A 897 -28.43 -17.08 27.02
N GLU A 898 -28.16 -18.33 27.37
CA GLU A 898 -28.21 -18.82 28.76
C GLU A 898 -27.25 -18.07 29.69
N VAL A 899 -26.06 -17.73 29.21
CA VAL A 899 -25.06 -16.98 30.00
C VAL A 899 -25.35 -15.48 30.04
N SER A 900 -26.07 -14.95 29.05
CA SER A 900 -26.40 -13.52 28.91
C SER A 900 -27.77 -13.11 29.46
N SER A 901 -28.68 -14.05 29.72
CA SER A 901 -29.83 -13.86 30.61
C SER A 901 -29.39 -13.69 32.05
#